data_AF-A0A4E0RKH8-F1
#
_entry.id   AF-A0A4E0RKH8-F1
#
_cell.length_a   1.000
_cell.length_b   1.000
_cell.length_c   1.000
_cell.angle_alpha   90.00
_cell.angle_beta   90.00
_cell.angle_gamma   90.00
#
_symmetry.space_group_name_H-M   'P 1'
#
loop_
_entity.id
_entity.type
_entity.pdbx_description
1 polymer ?
#
loop_
_entity_poly.entity_id
_entity_poly.type
_entity_poly.pdbx_seq_one_letter_code
_entity_poly.pdbx_strand_id
1 'polypeptide(L)'
;MAPITLLSKNHGLLIRRRCTELMKFSFHRSTRSLDSRHLSTVTAVKEKVPVPGLLYKNVTIGVPKEIFTNEKRVALSPQSTKTLVQKGFHVSVQTGAGLGAQFRDIDYEQAGAKIVPNDPAALYAASDVVLKIRAPQISAVKETNEAGMIKPNSTLVSLVYPAQNKPLLDELSKKKVNLIALDCIPRISRAQAFDVLSSMANIAGYKGVVEAAQLFNRFFAGQITAAGRIPPAKVLVIGGGVAGLSAVSAARGLGAVVRAFDTREAVREQVESLGAEFLTVDIKESGEGVGGYAKEMSKEFLDAEMELFAKQAKDVDIIITSALIPGKPAPKLITKTMVESMRPGSVIVDLAAEAGGNVETTKPGTLSYHHGVAHVGYTDLPSRLPGQSSSLFSNNVTNLLLSLTPPGNKDHFYLNLEDEVVRGSLVLHEGQLIWPPPAPPKPATPPPKPTPPKPVVVAAQAPTPESLFRGKLRSTLGTAVGLSGLVGLGLGSPSPAFTNMLTTFGLSGIVGYHTVWGVTPALHSPLMSVTNAVSGITAVGGLLLMGGDYLPPGLPQYLAASATLLSAINIGGGFVVTQRMLDMFKRPTDPPEYNYLYGVPAAALLGTYGYGVLSSGSAIPDDLHQATYLAASLCCIGAITALSSQKSCRIGNVLGMIGVSSGLMATLGLIQPSPELMTQMTACLMGGALIGGYAAKKIEVTDLPQMVALFHSLVGAAAVLTCVANYMVEAPEMMANPEAYGALQLMKTVAYLGTYIGGITLTGSLVAFGKLQGEFPF
;
A
#
# COMPACT_ATOMS: atom_id res chain seq x y z
N MET A 1 4.43 47.73 54.78
CA MET A 1 5.67 47.04 55.19
C MET A 1 6.12 46.14 54.05
N ALA A 2 7.08 46.61 53.26
CA ALA A 2 7.96 45.78 52.42
C ALA A 2 9.20 45.37 53.28
N PRO A 3 10.28 44.74 52.78
CA PRO A 3 10.55 44.20 51.43
C PRO A 3 11.43 42.91 51.31
N ILE A 4 11.44 42.33 50.10
CA ILE A 4 12.61 41.96 49.23
C ILE A 4 13.53 40.73 49.56
N THR A 5 13.80 39.99 48.46
CA THR A 5 14.96 39.10 48.11
C THR A 5 15.16 37.76 48.79
N LEU A 6 15.04 36.68 48.00
CA LEU A 6 16.17 35.87 47.51
C LEU A 6 15.64 34.67 46.71
N LEU A 7 15.85 34.66 45.40
CA LEU A 7 16.08 33.47 44.56
C LEU A 7 16.30 33.94 43.12
N SER A 8 17.48 34.53 42.89
CA SER A 8 18.08 34.71 41.58
C SER A 8 19.46 34.05 41.65
N LYS A 9 19.62 32.92 40.96
CA LYS A 9 20.81 32.51 40.22
C LYS A 9 20.65 31.07 39.75
N ASN A 10 21.09 30.84 38.52
CA ASN A 10 21.21 29.56 37.83
C ASN A 10 19.90 29.05 37.22
N HIS A 11 19.56 29.54 36.02
CA HIS A 11 19.26 28.73 34.82
C HIS A 11 19.10 29.66 33.59
N GLY A 12 19.99 30.66 33.46
CA GLY A 12 20.01 31.65 32.38
C GLY A 12 21.31 31.65 31.59
N LEU A 13 22.03 30.52 31.55
CA LEU A 13 23.38 30.47 30.97
C LEU A 13 23.66 29.17 30.18
N LEU A 14 22.72 28.68 29.38
CA LEU A 14 23.01 27.62 28.39
C LEU A 14 22.36 27.78 27.01
N ILE A 15 21.62 28.88 26.78
CA ILE A 15 20.93 29.15 25.49
C ILE A 15 21.53 30.36 24.74
N ARG A 16 22.53 31.04 25.32
CA ARG A 16 23.20 32.21 24.70
C ARG A 16 24.56 31.92 24.05
N ARG A 17 24.97 30.65 23.95
CA ARG A 17 26.31 30.26 23.46
C ARG A 17 26.34 29.45 22.15
N ARG A 18 25.19 29.26 21.47
CA ARG A 18 25.14 28.54 20.18
C ARG A 18 24.57 29.32 18.99
N CYS A 19 24.30 30.63 19.14
CA CYS A 19 23.81 31.48 18.05
C CYS A 19 24.85 32.51 17.54
N THR A 20 26.13 32.41 17.93
CA THR A 20 27.15 33.41 17.56
C THR A 20 28.41 32.80 16.92
N GLU A 21 28.30 31.65 16.26
CA GLU A 21 29.43 30.99 15.55
C GLU A 21 29.08 30.47 14.15
N LEU A 22 28.01 30.96 13.51
CA LEU A 22 27.66 30.58 12.12
C LEU A 22 27.51 31.77 11.15
N MET A 23 28.11 32.92 11.46
CA MET A 23 28.15 34.09 10.56
C MET A 23 29.56 34.66 10.41
N LYS A 24 30.52 33.84 9.97
CA LYS A 24 31.77 34.32 9.37
C LYS A 24 32.28 33.31 8.34
N PHE A 25 31.93 33.49 7.06
CA PHE A 25 32.88 33.19 5.99
C PHE A 25 32.69 34.18 4.84
N SER A 26 33.80 34.85 4.54
CA SER A 26 33.94 36.03 3.71
C SER A 26 33.72 35.78 2.23
N PHE A 27 33.12 36.78 1.59
CA PHE A 27 33.33 37.12 0.19
C PHE A 27 34.83 37.32 -0.09
N HIS A 28 35.39 36.57 -1.04
CA HIS A 28 36.61 36.95 -1.73
C HIS A 28 36.42 36.86 -3.24
N ARG A 29 36.47 38.04 -3.85
CA ARG A 29 36.57 38.32 -5.28
C ARG A 29 37.93 37.79 -5.75
N SER A 30 37.96 36.92 -6.77
CA SER A 30 39.16 36.68 -7.56
C SER A 30 38.79 36.66 -9.03
N THR A 31 39.19 37.74 -9.70
CA THR A 31 39.23 37.91 -11.14
C THR A 31 40.27 36.96 -11.74
N ARG A 32 39.90 36.07 -12.66
CA ARG A 32 40.82 35.52 -13.65
C ARG A 32 40.15 35.35 -15.01
N SER A 33 40.93 35.72 -16.00
CA SER A 33 40.63 36.02 -17.40
C SER A 33 40.11 34.83 -18.20
N LEU A 34 39.21 35.15 -19.13
CA LEU A 34 38.94 34.37 -20.33
C LEU A 34 40.25 34.19 -21.12
N ASP A 35 40.65 32.94 -21.35
CA ASP A 35 41.68 32.61 -22.32
C ASP A 35 41.20 31.39 -23.12
N SER A 36 40.83 31.65 -24.38
CA SER A 36 40.38 30.65 -25.35
C SER A 36 41.58 29.83 -25.81
N ARG A 37 41.59 28.52 -25.53
CA ARG A 37 42.49 27.59 -26.22
C ARG A 37 41.74 26.36 -26.71
N HIS A 38 41.85 26.18 -28.02
CA HIS A 38 41.47 25.04 -28.83
C HIS A 38 41.46 23.70 -28.09
N LEU A 39 40.29 23.07 -28.02
CA LEU A 39 40.18 21.62 -27.83
C LEU A 39 39.97 20.98 -29.20
N SER A 40 41.06 20.48 -29.76
CA SER A 40 41.07 19.66 -30.96
C SER A 40 40.37 18.32 -30.67
N THR A 41 39.39 17.99 -31.48
CA THR A 41 38.71 16.69 -31.54
C THR A 41 39.72 15.58 -31.84
N VAL A 42 40.08 14.79 -30.82
CA VAL A 42 40.64 13.45 -31.01
C VAL A 42 39.50 12.45 -30.90
N THR A 43 38.95 12.05 -32.04
CA THR A 43 38.11 10.86 -32.17
C THR A 43 38.93 9.63 -31.87
N ALA A 44 38.96 9.24 -30.59
CA ALA A 44 39.41 7.90 -30.19
C ALA A 44 38.36 6.89 -30.67
N VAL A 45 38.67 6.19 -31.76
CA VAL A 45 37.94 4.98 -32.17
C VAL A 45 38.17 3.95 -31.08
N LYS A 46 37.20 3.78 -30.17
CA LYS A 46 37.17 2.67 -29.22
C LYS A 46 36.99 1.39 -30.03
N GLU A 47 38.04 0.56 -30.11
CA GLU A 47 37.91 -0.83 -30.53
C GLU A 47 36.81 -1.49 -29.69
N LYS A 48 35.78 -2.00 -30.36
CA LYS A 48 34.72 -2.79 -29.71
C LYS A 48 35.35 -4.09 -29.23
N VAL A 49 35.54 -4.20 -27.92
CA VAL A 49 35.75 -5.50 -27.25
C VAL A 49 34.64 -6.44 -27.72
N PRO A 50 34.96 -7.66 -28.22
CA PRO A 50 33.94 -8.60 -28.66
C PRO A 50 32.99 -8.88 -27.49
N VAL A 51 31.71 -8.59 -27.71
CA VAL A 51 30.66 -8.81 -26.72
C VAL A 51 30.47 -10.33 -26.57
N PRO A 52 30.61 -10.90 -25.35
CA PRO A 52 30.40 -12.33 -25.16
C PRO A 52 28.91 -12.68 -25.32
N GLY A 53 28.62 -13.74 -26.10
CA GLY A 53 27.27 -14.28 -26.29
C GLY A 53 26.78 -14.33 -27.74
N LEU A 54 25.62 -14.95 -27.95
CA LEU A 54 24.93 -14.96 -29.25
C LEU A 54 23.95 -13.80 -29.33
N LEU A 55 23.87 -13.11 -30.47
CA LEU A 55 22.81 -12.09 -30.67
C LEU A 55 21.42 -12.74 -30.53
N TYR A 56 20.46 -12.06 -29.90
CA TYR A 56 19.10 -12.59 -29.72
C TYR A 56 18.44 -13.04 -31.02
N LYS A 57 18.68 -12.32 -32.13
CA LYS A 57 18.23 -12.69 -33.48
C LYS A 57 18.75 -14.03 -34.01
N ASN A 58 19.80 -14.57 -33.41
CA ASN A 58 20.37 -15.86 -33.79
C ASN A 58 19.96 -16.97 -32.81
N VAL A 59 19.11 -16.68 -31.83
CA VAL A 59 18.67 -17.63 -30.81
C VAL A 59 17.21 -17.97 -31.01
N THR A 60 16.94 -19.27 -31.19
CA THR A 60 15.58 -19.80 -31.31
C THR A 60 15.11 -20.39 -29.97
N ILE A 61 14.01 -19.87 -29.45
CA ILE A 61 13.32 -20.34 -28.25
C ILE A 61 12.21 -21.32 -28.67
N GLY A 62 12.25 -22.54 -28.16
CA GLY A 62 11.22 -23.56 -28.34
C GLY A 62 10.31 -23.71 -27.12
N VAL A 63 9.00 -23.73 -27.37
CA VAL A 63 7.96 -23.98 -26.36
C VAL A 63 7.19 -25.24 -26.72
N PRO A 64 7.61 -26.43 -26.24
CA PRO A 64 6.88 -27.66 -26.45
C PRO A 64 5.58 -27.71 -25.64
N LYS A 65 4.64 -28.54 -26.08
CA LYS A 65 3.45 -28.90 -25.31
C LYS A 65 3.85 -29.83 -24.18
N GLU A 66 3.33 -29.59 -22.98
CA GLU A 66 3.55 -30.51 -21.86
C GLU A 66 2.83 -31.86 -22.10
N ILE A 67 3.55 -32.96 -21.89
CA ILE A 67 3.05 -34.34 -22.04
C ILE A 67 2.74 -35.01 -20.70
N PHE A 68 3.11 -34.37 -19.59
CA PHE A 68 2.82 -34.89 -18.25
C PHE A 68 1.31 -34.92 -18.01
N THR A 69 0.82 -36.00 -17.39
CA THR A 69 -0.61 -36.22 -17.16
C THR A 69 -1.24 -35.04 -16.42
N ASN A 70 -2.35 -34.52 -16.95
CA ASN A 70 -3.11 -33.38 -16.42
C ASN A 70 -2.36 -32.04 -16.34
N GLU A 71 -1.19 -31.89 -16.97
CA GLU A 71 -0.53 -30.59 -17.08
C GLU A 71 -1.20 -29.73 -18.16
N LYS A 72 -1.89 -28.68 -17.72
CA LYS A 72 -2.61 -27.72 -18.55
C LYS A 72 -1.85 -26.40 -18.75
N ARG A 73 -0.74 -26.18 -18.02
CA ARG A 73 0.06 -24.95 -18.13
C ARG A 73 0.98 -24.99 -19.35
N VAL A 74 1.46 -23.82 -19.75
CA VAL A 74 2.44 -23.63 -20.83
C VAL A 74 3.52 -22.64 -20.40
N ALA A 75 4.77 -22.89 -20.83
CA ALA A 75 5.94 -22.14 -20.36
C ALA A 75 5.98 -20.67 -20.84
N LEU A 76 5.36 -20.36 -21.98
CA LEU A 76 5.20 -18.99 -22.46
C LEU A 76 3.75 -18.66 -22.79
N SER A 77 3.31 -17.47 -22.38
CA SER A 77 2.05 -16.85 -22.78
C SER A 77 2.23 -15.99 -24.04
N PRO A 78 1.18 -15.74 -24.85
CA PRO A 78 1.28 -14.87 -26.02
C PRO A 78 1.88 -13.48 -25.72
N GLN A 79 1.55 -12.91 -24.55
CA GLN A 79 2.07 -11.61 -24.13
C GLN A 79 3.59 -11.62 -23.92
N SER A 80 4.14 -12.63 -23.23
CA SER A 80 5.59 -12.71 -23.05
C SER A 80 6.31 -13.13 -24.33
N THR A 81 5.66 -13.94 -25.18
CA THR A 81 6.17 -14.24 -26.52
C THR A 81 6.36 -12.97 -27.34
N LYS A 82 5.38 -12.07 -27.35
CA LYS A 82 5.49 -10.75 -27.99
C LYS A 82 6.70 -9.97 -27.46
N THR A 83 6.92 -9.96 -26.14
CA THR A 83 8.08 -9.29 -25.53
C THR A 83 9.40 -9.89 -26.00
N LEU A 84 9.53 -11.22 -26.04
CA LEU A 84 10.75 -11.89 -26.49
C LEU A 84 11.03 -11.65 -27.98
N VAL A 85 10.01 -11.69 -28.82
CA VAL A 85 10.12 -11.37 -30.26
C VAL A 85 10.55 -9.91 -30.46
N GLN A 86 9.97 -8.96 -29.71
CA GLN A 86 10.37 -7.54 -29.76
C GLN A 86 11.81 -7.30 -29.30
N LYS A 87 12.32 -8.13 -28.38
CA LYS A 87 13.74 -8.10 -27.97
C LYS A 87 14.68 -8.70 -29.02
N GLY A 88 14.15 -9.49 -29.95
CA GLY A 88 14.87 -10.02 -31.10
C GLY A 88 14.96 -11.54 -31.13
N PHE A 89 14.40 -12.29 -30.19
CA PHE A 89 14.42 -13.75 -30.23
C PHE A 89 13.49 -14.30 -31.32
N HIS A 90 13.86 -15.43 -31.91
CA HIS A 90 12.92 -16.25 -32.67
C HIS A 90 12.18 -17.18 -31.72
N VAL A 91 10.84 -17.13 -31.68
CA VAL A 91 10.04 -18.00 -30.81
C VAL A 91 9.27 -19.01 -31.65
N SER A 92 9.45 -20.30 -31.38
CA SER A 92 8.71 -21.40 -31.99
C SER A 92 7.86 -22.10 -30.93
N VAL A 93 6.58 -22.28 -31.20
CA VAL A 93 5.62 -22.89 -30.26
C VAL A 93 5.00 -24.12 -30.91
N GLN A 94 4.93 -25.22 -30.18
CA GLN A 94 4.24 -26.42 -30.66
C GLN A 94 2.73 -26.16 -30.79
N THR A 95 2.13 -26.65 -31.87
CA THR A 95 0.67 -26.64 -32.07
C THR A 95 -0.06 -27.19 -30.83
N GLY A 96 -1.02 -26.42 -30.32
CA GLY A 96 -1.83 -26.80 -29.16
C GLY A 96 -1.09 -26.80 -27.81
N ALA A 97 0.12 -26.24 -27.71
CA ALA A 97 0.84 -26.12 -26.44
C ALA A 97 0.08 -25.27 -25.40
N GLY A 98 -0.55 -24.19 -25.84
CA GLY A 98 -1.30 -23.26 -24.97
C GLY A 98 -2.75 -23.64 -24.71
N LEU A 99 -3.27 -24.71 -25.34
CA LEU A 99 -4.70 -25.03 -25.32
C LEU A 99 -5.23 -25.25 -23.89
N GLY A 100 -4.46 -25.94 -23.04
CA GLY A 100 -4.82 -26.17 -21.64
C GLY A 100 -4.94 -24.88 -20.81
N ALA A 101 -4.18 -23.85 -21.19
CA ALA A 101 -4.17 -22.52 -20.57
C ALA A 101 -5.14 -21.54 -21.26
N GLN A 102 -5.93 -22.00 -22.22
CA GLN A 102 -6.84 -21.18 -23.04
C GLN A 102 -6.12 -20.14 -23.91
N PHE A 103 -4.90 -20.45 -24.37
CA PHE A 103 -4.20 -19.67 -25.39
C PHE A 103 -4.25 -20.41 -26.72
N ARG A 104 -4.79 -19.78 -27.76
CA ARG A 104 -4.92 -20.39 -29.08
C ARG A 104 -3.63 -20.19 -29.87
N ASP A 105 -3.37 -21.09 -30.82
CA ASP A 105 -2.18 -21.00 -31.67
C ASP A 105 -2.13 -19.65 -32.45
N ILE A 106 -3.28 -19.18 -32.92
CA ILE A 106 -3.42 -17.85 -33.58
C ILE A 106 -2.96 -16.69 -32.68
N ASP A 107 -3.13 -16.80 -31.36
CA ASP A 107 -2.72 -15.74 -30.42
C ASP A 107 -1.17 -15.66 -30.34
N TYR A 108 -0.48 -16.80 -30.49
CA TYR A 108 0.98 -16.85 -30.60
C TYR A 108 1.49 -16.37 -31.96
N GLU A 109 0.81 -16.71 -33.06
CA GLU A 109 1.14 -16.19 -34.39
C GLU A 109 1.04 -14.67 -34.44
N GLN A 110 -0.03 -14.10 -33.87
CA GLN A 110 -0.20 -12.64 -33.74
C GLN A 110 0.85 -12.00 -32.84
N ALA A 111 1.41 -12.74 -31.88
CA ALA A 111 2.53 -12.31 -31.06
C ALA A 111 3.90 -12.40 -31.78
N GLY A 112 3.94 -12.92 -33.01
CA GLY A 112 5.15 -13.05 -33.83
C GLY A 112 5.88 -14.39 -33.66
N ALA A 113 5.26 -15.39 -33.04
CA ALA A 113 5.82 -16.73 -32.93
C ALA A 113 5.56 -17.55 -34.21
N LYS A 114 6.43 -18.53 -34.47
CA LYS A 114 6.19 -19.56 -35.48
C LYS A 114 5.51 -20.77 -34.83
N ILE A 115 4.34 -21.17 -35.33
CA ILE A 115 3.72 -22.42 -34.93
C ILE A 115 4.40 -23.58 -35.65
N VAL A 116 4.86 -24.56 -34.88
CA VAL A 116 5.41 -25.81 -35.41
C VAL A 116 4.29 -26.86 -35.36
N PRO A 117 3.96 -27.51 -36.50
CA PRO A 117 3.01 -28.63 -36.55
C PRO A 117 3.38 -29.76 -35.59
N ASN A 118 2.53 -30.78 -35.43
CA ASN A 118 2.65 -31.90 -34.47
C ASN A 118 3.90 -32.80 -34.67
N ASP A 119 5.10 -32.23 -34.65
CA ASP A 119 6.40 -32.88 -34.65
C ASP A 119 7.24 -32.23 -33.53
N PRO A 120 7.14 -32.76 -32.29
CA PRO A 120 7.95 -32.29 -31.16
C PRO A 120 9.45 -32.39 -31.46
N ALA A 121 9.89 -33.44 -32.16
CA ALA A 121 11.31 -33.66 -32.47
C ALA A 121 11.88 -32.54 -33.35
N ALA A 122 11.12 -32.08 -34.34
CA ALA A 122 11.50 -30.91 -35.14
C ALA A 122 11.62 -29.63 -34.30
N LEU A 123 10.70 -29.39 -33.36
CA LEU A 123 10.79 -28.24 -32.46
C LEU A 123 12.04 -28.31 -31.58
N TYR A 124 12.29 -29.44 -30.91
CA TYR A 124 13.46 -29.60 -30.05
C TYR A 124 14.77 -29.48 -30.84
N ALA A 125 14.83 -30.03 -32.07
CA ALA A 125 16.02 -29.96 -32.91
C ALA A 125 16.32 -28.53 -33.42
N ALA A 126 15.29 -27.71 -33.64
CA ALA A 126 15.43 -26.33 -34.10
C ALA A 126 15.68 -25.32 -32.98
N SER A 127 15.54 -25.71 -31.71
CA SER A 127 15.59 -24.79 -30.56
C SER A 127 16.97 -24.71 -29.92
N ASP A 128 17.49 -23.50 -29.75
CA ASP A 128 18.71 -23.23 -29.00
C ASP A 128 18.44 -23.07 -27.51
N VAL A 129 17.23 -22.59 -27.17
CA VAL A 129 16.71 -22.52 -25.80
C VAL A 129 15.35 -23.22 -25.76
N VAL A 130 15.16 -24.17 -24.85
CA VAL A 130 13.88 -24.84 -24.63
C VAL A 130 13.30 -24.39 -23.29
N LEU A 131 12.05 -23.93 -23.31
CA LEU A 131 11.33 -23.50 -22.12
C LEU A 131 10.22 -24.50 -21.82
N LYS A 132 10.29 -25.14 -20.64
CA LYS A 132 9.28 -26.07 -20.14
C LYS A 132 8.81 -25.68 -18.74
N ILE A 133 7.64 -26.16 -18.36
CA ILE A 133 7.15 -26.09 -16.98
C ILE A 133 7.86 -27.15 -16.16
N ARG A 134 7.63 -28.44 -16.49
CA ARG A 134 8.16 -29.59 -15.76
C ARG A 134 9.45 -30.09 -16.43
N ALA A 135 10.16 -30.95 -15.69
CA ALA A 135 11.33 -31.65 -16.20
C ALA A 135 10.95 -32.48 -17.45
N PRO A 136 11.83 -32.54 -18.47
CA PRO A 136 11.63 -33.43 -19.61
C PRO A 136 11.46 -34.88 -19.16
N GLN A 137 10.49 -35.59 -19.73
CA GLN A 137 10.31 -37.01 -19.44
C GLN A 137 11.40 -37.86 -20.11
N ILE A 138 11.89 -38.85 -19.37
CA ILE A 138 12.69 -39.96 -19.90
C ILE A 138 11.76 -41.15 -20.10
N SER A 139 11.72 -41.68 -21.31
CA SER A 139 10.89 -42.83 -21.67
C SER A 139 11.65 -43.76 -22.61
N ALA A 140 11.33 -45.05 -22.57
CA ALA A 140 11.84 -46.02 -23.54
C ALA A 140 11.23 -45.82 -24.93
N VAL A 141 10.05 -45.19 -25.00
CA VAL A 141 9.36 -44.88 -26.26
C VAL A 141 9.90 -43.57 -26.82
N LYS A 142 10.56 -43.65 -27.98
CA LYS A 142 11.28 -42.53 -28.62
C LYS A 142 10.43 -41.26 -28.77
N GLU A 143 9.13 -41.39 -29.05
CA GLU A 143 8.19 -40.27 -29.22
C GLU A 143 7.84 -39.53 -27.92
N THR A 144 8.09 -40.15 -26.77
CA THR A 144 7.80 -39.58 -25.44
C THR A 144 9.07 -39.31 -24.63
N ASN A 145 10.25 -39.61 -25.19
CA ASN A 145 11.53 -39.29 -24.56
C ASN A 145 11.95 -37.85 -24.92
N GLU A 146 11.43 -36.87 -24.18
CA GLU A 146 11.74 -35.45 -24.39
C GLU A 146 13.24 -35.16 -24.16
N ALA A 147 13.85 -35.79 -23.15
CA ALA A 147 15.29 -35.66 -22.87
C ALA A 147 16.14 -36.10 -24.08
N GLY A 148 15.72 -37.19 -24.73
CA GLY A 148 16.28 -37.73 -25.96
C GLY A 148 16.09 -36.85 -27.20
N MET A 149 15.12 -35.93 -27.21
CA MET A 149 14.88 -35.01 -28.34
C MET A 149 15.67 -33.70 -28.25
N ILE A 150 16.07 -33.27 -27.05
CA ILE A 150 16.79 -32.00 -26.84
C ILE A 150 18.08 -31.95 -27.68
N LYS A 151 18.25 -30.85 -28.42
CA LYS A 151 19.43 -30.54 -29.25
C LYS A 151 20.72 -30.52 -28.41
N PRO A 152 21.82 -31.15 -28.86
CA PRO A 152 23.12 -31.02 -28.18
C PRO A 152 23.61 -29.56 -28.13
N ASN A 153 24.32 -29.18 -27.06
CA ASN A 153 24.81 -27.82 -26.81
C ASN A 153 23.70 -26.73 -26.74
N SER A 154 22.46 -27.10 -26.43
CA SER A 154 21.34 -26.16 -26.22
C SER A 154 21.17 -25.79 -24.74
N THR A 155 20.28 -24.84 -24.45
CA THR A 155 19.89 -24.47 -23.08
C THR A 155 18.48 -24.96 -22.75
N LEU A 156 18.30 -25.65 -21.64
CA LEU A 156 16.99 -26.03 -21.11
C LEU A 156 16.67 -25.21 -19.86
N VAL A 157 15.47 -24.63 -19.81
CA VAL A 157 14.95 -23.90 -18.64
C VAL A 157 13.64 -24.56 -18.20
N SER A 158 13.63 -25.16 -17.01
CA SER A 158 12.46 -25.85 -16.45
C SER A 158 12.58 -26.10 -14.95
N LEU A 159 11.52 -26.58 -14.30
CA LEU A 159 11.62 -27.20 -12.98
C LEU A 159 12.26 -28.59 -13.12
N VAL A 160 13.33 -28.87 -12.38
CA VAL A 160 14.14 -30.09 -12.53
C VAL A 160 14.23 -30.89 -11.23
N TYR A 161 14.37 -30.24 -10.08
CA TYR A 161 14.64 -30.91 -8.80
C TYR A 161 15.89 -31.83 -8.89
N PRO A 162 17.09 -31.25 -9.06
CA PRO A 162 18.31 -32.00 -9.41
C PRO A 162 18.73 -33.02 -8.35
N ALA A 163 18.39 -32.80 -7.07
CA ALA A 163 18.67 -33.74 -6.00
C ALA A 163 17.90 -35.07 -6.15
N GLN A 164 16.72 -35.03 -6.78
CA GLN A 164 15.83 -36.18 -6.95
C GLN A 164 15.98 -36.85 -8.32
N ASN A 165 16.42 -36.11 -9.35
CA ASN A 165 16.36 -36.55 -10.75
C ASN A 165 17.75 -36.81 -11.37
N LYS A 166 18.59 -37.60 -10.70
CA LYS A 166 19.93 -37.95 -11.20
C LYS A 166 19.95 -38.57 -12.63
N PRO A 167 19.07 -39.52 -12.99
CA PRO A 167 19.08 -40.10 -14.34
C PRO A 167 18.86 -39.07 -15.45
N LEU A 168 18.06 -38.03 -15.19
CA LEU A 168 17.84 -36.92 -16.12
C LEU A 168 19.10 -36.07 -16.31
N LEU A 169 19.80 -35.78 -15.21
CA LEU A 169 21.06 -35.04 -15.28
C LEU A 169 22.11 -35.79 -16.10
N ASP A 170 22.21 -37.11 -15.94
CA ASP A 170 23.15 -37.96 -16.68
C ASP A 170 22.86 -37.97 -18.19
N GLU A 171 21.59 -37.99 -18.59
CA GLU A 171 21.18 -37.94 -20.01
C GLU A 171 21.44 -36.57 -20.63
N LEU A 172 21.11 -35.48 -19.92
CA LEU A 172 21.35 -34.11 -20.39
C LEU A 172 22.85 -33.76 -20.43
N SER A 173 23.64 -34.32 -19.50
CA SER A 173 25.10 -34.17 -19.44
C SER A 173 25.77 -34.73 -20.70
N LYS A 174 25.38 -35.93 -21.14
CA LYS A 174 25.90 -36.56 -22.38
C LYS A 174 25.69 -35.70 -23.63
N LYS A 175 24.65 -34.87 -23.63
CA LYS A 175 24.30 -33.96 -24.73
C LYS A 175 24.93 -32.58 -24.61
N LYS A 176 25.76 -32.34 -23.59
CA LYS A 176 26.38 -31.03 -23.32
C LYS A 176 25.37 -29.89 -23.16
N VAL A 177 24.20 -30.18 -22.59
CA VAL A 177 23.13 -29.19 -22.38
C VAL A 177 23.50 -28.23 -21.24
N ASN A 178 23.18 -26.95 -21.40
CA ASN A 178 23.12 -25.98 -20.31
C ASN A 178 21.75 -26.10 -19.62
N LEU A 179 21.72 -26.43 -18.33
CA LEU A 179 20.48 -26.68 -17.60
C LEU A 179 20.25 -25.62 -16.53
N ILE A 180 19.26 -24.76 -16.74
CA ILE A 180 18.79 -23.79 -15.73
C ILE A 180 17.59 -24.41 -15.02
N ALA A 181 17.78 -24.79 -13.76
CA ALA A 181 16.73 -25.33 -12.89
C ALA A 181 16.05 -24.18 -12.15
N LEU A 182 14.77 -23.96 -12.47
CA LEU A 182 13.97 -22.87 -11.90
C LEU A 182 13.69 -23.07 -10.39
N ASP A 183 13.73 -24.30 -9.91
CA ASP A 183 13.64 -24.65 -8.49
C ASP A 183 14.91 -24.33 -7.69
N CYS A 184 16.03 -24.06 -8.37
CA CYS A 184 17.32 -23.70 -7.77
C CYS A 184 17.59 -22.19 -7.78
N ILE A 185 16.62 -21.36 -8.18
CA ILE A 185 16.78 -19.89 -8.14
C ILE A 185 17.00 -19.44 -6.69
N PRO A 186 18.08 -18.70 -6.38
CA PRO A 186 18.38 -18.27 -5.02
C PRO A 186 17.34 -17.28 -4.51
N ARG A 187 16.94 -17.41 -3.25
CA ARG A 187 15.96 -16.52 -2.59
C ARG A 187 16.62 -15.22 -2.10
N ILE A 188 17.01 -14.38 -3.05
CA ILE A 188 17.57 -13.04 -2.82
C ILE A 188 16.62 -11.97 -3.40
N SER A 189 16.70 -10.74 -2.89
CA SER A 189 15.77 -9.66 -3.26
C SER A 189 15.69 -9.42 -4.78
N ARG A 190 16.83 -9.47 -5.49
CA ARG A 190 16.87 -9.30 -6.96
C ARG A 190 16.16 -10.44 -7.70
N ALA A 191 16.20 -11.66 -7.16
CA ALA A 191 15.70 -12.85 -7.82
C ALA A 191 14.20 -13.11 -7.61
N GLN A 192 13.53 -12.32 -6.77
CA GLN A 192 12.09 -12.46 -6.52
C GLN A 192 11.25 -12.36 -7.80
N ALA A 193 11.68 -11.56 -8.78
CA ALA A 193 11.01 -11.44 -10.07
C ALA A 193 11.11 -12.71 -10.95
N PHE A 194 12.03 -13.61 -10.62
CA PHE A 194 12.30 -14.86 -11.35
C PHE A 194 11.78 -16.10 -10.60
N ASP A 195 11.38 -15.96 -9.34
CA ASP A 195 10.98 -17.07 -8.47
C ASP A 195 9.63 -17.67 -8.88
N VAL A 196 9.69 -18.75 -9.65
CA VAL A 196 8.49 -19.50 -10.08
C VAL A 196 7.84 -20.25 -8.94
N LEU A 197 8.58 -20.68 -7.91
CA LEU A 197 8.03 -21.45 -6.80
C LEU A 197 7.09 -20.57 -5.97
N SER A 198 7.49 -19.32 -5.72
CA SER A 198 6.64 -18.33 -5.06
C SER A 198 5.38 -18.03 -5.88
N SER A 199 5.50 -17.84 -7.20
CA SER A 199 4.34 -17.66 -8.09
C SER A 199 3.38 -18.84 -8.03
N MET A 200 3.88 -20.08 -8.14
CA MET A 200 3.04 -21.28 -8.12
C MET A 200 2.44 -21.53 -6.72
N ALA A 201 3.18 -21.25 -5.65
CA ALA A 201 2.69 -21.36 -4.28
C ALA A 201 1.54 -20.37 -4.01
N ASN A 202 1.68 -19.11 -4.48
CA ASN A 202 0.62 -18.11 -4.36
C ASN A 202 -0.67 -18.59 -5.04
N ILE A 203 -0.58 -19.13 -6.26
CA ILE A 203 -1.73 -19.67 -6.98
C ILE A 203 -2.31 -20.89 -6.27
N ALA A 204 -1.47 -21.81 -5.77
CA ALA A 204 -1.91 -23.00 -5.07
C ALA A 204 -2.70 -22.65 -3.80
N GLY A 205 -2.26 -21.64 -3.04
CA GLY A 205 -2.98 -21.14 -1.86
C GLY A 205 -4.36 -20.58 -2.20
N TYR A 206 -4.44 -19.71 -3.22
CA TYR A 206 -5.71 -19.16 -3.69
C TYR A 206 -6.64 -20.26 -4.22
N LYS A 207 -6.12 -21.13 -5.10
CA LYS A 207 -6.91 -22.19 -5.72
C LYS A 207 -7.36 -23.22 -4.69
N GLY A 208 -6.55 -23.49 -3.67
CA GLY A 208 -6.93 -24.34 -2.54
C GLY A 208 -8.18 -23.84 -1.82
N VAL A 209 -8.28 -22.53 -1.56
CA VAL A 209 -9.50 -21.93 -0.98
C VAL A 209 -10.70 -22.04 -1.92
N VAL A 210 -10.50 -21.86 -3.23
CA VAL A 210 -11.59 -22.00 -4.21
C VAL A 210 -12.10 -23.44 -4.28
N GLU A 211 -11.21 -24.44 -4.27
CA GLU A 211 -11.59 -25.85 -4.19
C GLU A 211 -12.32 -26.16 -2.88
N ALA A 212 -11.85 -25.59 -1.76
CA ALA A 212 -12.54 -25.72 -0.48
C ALA A 212 -13.96 -25.14 -0.53
N ALA A 213 -14.13 -23.95 -1.11
CA ALA A 213 -15.42 -23.29 -1.26
C ALA A 213 -16.38 -24.07 -2.17
N GLN A 214 -15.88 -24.72 -3.21
CA GLN A 214 -16.69 -25.56 -4.09
C GLN A 214 -17.24 -26.80 -3.37
N LEU A 215 -16.49 -27.37 -2.44
CA LEU A 215 -16.86 -28.60 -1.73
C LEU A 215 -17.61 -28.35 -0.42
N PHE A 216 -17.40 -27.18 0.20
CA PHE A 216 -18.03 -26.83 1.46
C PHE A 216 -19.51 -26.49 1.26
N ASN A 217 -20.38 -27.08 2.08
CA ASN A 217 -21.83 -27.03 1.89
C ASN A 217 -22.54 -25.87 2.64
N ARG A 218 -21.79 -24.88 3.12
CA ARG A 218 -22.30 -23.67 3.79
C ARG A 218 -21.61 -22.41 3.26
N PHE A 219 -22.14 -21.25 3.60
CA PHE A 219 -21.52 -19.98 3.22
C PHE A 219 -20.20 -19.73 3.96
N PHE A 220 -19.22 -19.16 3.25
CA PHE A 220 -18.00 -18.63 3.86
C PHE A 220 -18.30 -17.36 4.66
N ALA A 221 -19.00 -16.41 4.04
CA ALA A 221 -19.42 -15.16 4.66
C ALA A 221 -20.64 -15.38 5.57
N GLY A 222 -20.55 -14.88 6.80
CA GLY A 222 -21.69 -14.81 7.71
C GLY A 222 -22.71 -13.77 7.24
N GLN A 223 -24.00 -14.06 7.43
CA GLN A 223 -25.09 -13.20 6.98
C GLN A 223 -26.20 -13.13 8.03
N ILE A 224 -26.88 -11.99 8.11
CA ILE A 224 -28.13 -11.84 8.85
C ILE A 224 -29.24 -11.72 7.83
N THR A 225 -30.19 -12.66 7.88
CA THR A 225 -31.32 -12.72 6.94
C THR A 225 -32.63 -12.78 7.71
N ALA A 226 -33.76 -12.61 7.02
CA ALA A 226 -35.08 -12.82 7.61
C ALA A 226 -35.27 -14.24 8.18
N ALA A 227 -34.57 -15.24 7.61
CA ALA A 227 -34.59 -16.62 8.08
C ALA A 227 -33.64 -16.89 9.26
N GLY A 228 -32.94 -15.87 9.77
CA GLY A 228 -32.04 -15.96 10.91
C GLY A 228 -30.57 -15.62 10.59
N ARG A 229 -29.73 -15.80 11.60
CA ARG A 229 -28.29 -15.50 11.55
C ARG A 229 -27.51 -16.74 11.11
N ILE A 230 -26.76 -16.60 10.03
CA ILE A 230 -25.86 -17.63 9.51
C ILE A 230 -24.43 -17.25 9.92
N PRO A 231 -23.72 -18.07 10.71
CA PRO A 231 -22.35 -17.78 11.10
C PRO A 231 -21.38 -17.92 9.91
N PRO A 232 -20.27 -17.16 9.90
CA PRO A 232 -19.21 -17.34 8.91
C PRO A 232 -18.50 -18.69 9.09
N ALA A 233 -17.93 -19.22 8.01
CA ALA A 233 -17.06 -20.38 8.07
C ALA A 233 -15.78 -20.06 8.86
N LYS A 234 -15.25 -21.07 9.56
CA LYS A 234 -13.98 -20.99 10.26
C LYS A 234 -12.91 -21.76 9.49
N VAL A 235 -11.83 -21.09 9.10
CA VAL A 235 -10.73 -21.67 8.33
C VAL A 235 -9.45 -21.66 9.16
N LEU A 236 -8.79 -22.80 9.28
CA LEU A 236 -7.44 -22.91 9.85
C LEU A 236 -6.43 -23.08 8.72
N VAL A 237 -5.40 -22.25 8.70
CA VAL A 237 -4.26 -22.36 7.77
C VAL A 237 -3.00 -22.77 8.53
N ILE A 238 -2.40 -23.89 8.17
CA ILE A 238 -1.20 -24.43 8.82
C ILE A 238 0.00 -24.24 7.88
N GLY A 239 0.91 -23.35 8.28
CA GLY A 239 2.01 -22.82 7.48
C GLY A 239 1.66 -21.45 6.90
N GLY A 240 2.49 -20.45 7.14
CA GLY A 240 2.41 -19.09 6.59
C GLY A 240 3.59 -18.77 5.68
N GLY A 241 3.89 -19.71 4.78
CA GLY A 241 4.65 -19.41 3.56
C GLY A 241 3.79 -18.69 2.53
N VAL A 242 4.30 -18.53 1.30
CA VAL A 242 3.58 -17.82 0.22
C VAL A 242 2.21 -18.45 -0.07
N ALA A 243 2.10 -19.79 -0.07
CA ALA A 243 0.83 -20.49 -0.25
C ALA A 243 -0.13 -20.24 0.92
N GLY A 244 0.35 -20.36 2.16
CA GLY A 244 -0.43 -20.12 3.36
C GLY A 244 -0.98 -18.70 3.44
N LEU A 245 -0.15 -17.68 3.22
CA LEU A 245 -0.57 -16.28 3.21
C LEU A 245 -1.58 -15.98 2.08
N SER A 246 -1.40 -16.61 0.91
CA SER A 246 -2.38 -16.53 -0.18
C SER A 246 -3.73 -17.16 0.22
N ALA A 247 -3.71 -18.32 0.88
CA ALA A 247 -4.90 -18.97 1.40
C ALA A 247 -5.59 -18.13 2.49
N VAL A 248 -4.81 -17.52 3.40
CA VAL A 248 -5.33 -16.59 4.41
C VAL A 248 -6.04 -15.42 3.74
N SER A 249 -5.37 -14.77 2.77
CA SER A 249 -5.93 -13.62 2.05
C SER A 249 -7.21 -14.00 1.29
N ALA A 250 -7.21 -15.12 0.57
CA ALA A 250 -8.38 -15.58 -0.19
C ALA A 250 -9.56 -15.96 0.72
N ALA A 251 -9.32 -16.70 1.81
CA ALA A 251 -10.38 -17.09 2.74
C ALA A 251 -10.97 -15.88 3.49
N ARG A 252 -10.14 -14.92 3.90
CA ARG A 252 -10.59 -13.64 4.45
C ARG A 252 -11.40 -12.83 3.44
N GLY A 253 -10.96 -12.79 2.18
CA GLY A 253 -11.69 -12.13 1.09
C GLY A 253 -13.08 -12.72 0.84
N LEU A 254 -13.28 -14.02 1.11
CA LEU A 254 -14.59 -14.68 1.05
C LEU A 254 -15.46 -14.48 2.31
N GLY A 255 -14.99 -13.72 3.31
CA GLY A 255 -15.73 -13.40 4.53
C GLY A 255 -15.64 -14.44 5.65
N ALA A 256 -14.71 -15.39 5.56
CA ALA A 256 -14.49 -16.38 6.60
C ALA A 256 -13.71 -15.80 7.80
N VAL A 257 -13.87 -16.43 8.97
CA VAL A 257 -12.99 -16.22 10.12
C VAL A 257 -11.78 -17.12 9.92
N VAL A 258 -10.59 -16.52 9.80
CA VAL A 258 -9.36 -17.25 9.51
C VAL A 258 -8.44 -17.22 10.71
N ARG A 259 -7.95 -18.40 11.07
CA ARG A 259 -6.86 -18.63 12.02
C ARG A 259 -5.68 -19.20 11.26
N ALA A 260 -4.46 -18.81 11.60
CA ALA A 260 -3.27 -19.37 10.99
C ALA A 260 -2.20 -19.71 12.02
N PHE A 261 -1.37 -20.70 11.72
CA PHE A 261 -0.25 -21.13 12.54
C PHE A 261 1.00 -21.27 11.68
N ASP A 262 2.14 -20.79 12.14
CA ASP A 262 3.47 -21.06 11.57
C ASP A 262 4.48 -21.13 12.72
N THR A 263 5.52 -21.94 12.59
CA THR A 263 6.58 -22.08 13.60
C THR A 263 7.52 -20.88 13.63
N ARG A 264 7.51 -20.04 12.59
CA ARG A 264 8.32 -18.83 12.49
C ARG A 264 7.55 -17.62 12.99
N GLU A 265 8.13 -16.95 13.98
CA GLU A 265 7.56 -15.75 14.60
C GLU A 265 7.37 -14.58 13.61
N ALA A 266 8.30 -14.43 12.66
CA ALA A 266 8.28 -13.36 11.65
C ALA A 266 7.01 -13.36 10.77
N VAL A 267 6.28 -14.48 10.73
CA VAL A 267 5.06 -14.64 9.95
C VAL A 267 3.84 -14.05 10.67
N ARG A 268 3.90 -13.84 11.98
CA ARG A 268 2.76 -13.32 12.77
C ARG A 268 2.25 -11.99 12.23
N GLU A 269 3.14 -11.02 12.04
CA GLU A 269 2.76 -9.69 11.55
C GLU A 269 2.14 -9.76 10.14
N GLN A 270 2.60 -10.70 9.31
CA GLN A 270 2.04 -10.92 7.97
C GLN A 270 0.63 -11.52 8.03
N VAL A 271 0.36 -12.45 8.95
CA VAL A 271 -0.96 -13.05 9.15
C VAL A 271 -1.94 -12.02 9.73
N GLU A 272 -1.52 -11.28 10.76
CA GLU A 272 -2.36 -10.29 11.43
C GLU A 272 -2.70 -9.10 10.53
N SER A 273 -1.75 -8.65 9.68
CA SER A 273 -2.02 -7.59 8.70
C SER A 273 -3.02 -8.00 7.62
N LEU A 274 -3.18 -9.30 7.35
CA LEU A 274 -4.23 -9.85 6.50
C LEU A 274 -5.57 -10.04 7.24
N GLY A 275 -5.62 -9.71 8.54
CA GLY A 275 -6.82 -9.76 9.37
C GLY A 275 -7.17 -11.17 9.86
N ALA A 276 -6.20 -12.09 9.92
CA ALA A 276 -6.36 -13.42 10.50
C ALA A 276 -5.77 -13.48 11.92
N GLU A 277 -6.28 -14.41 12.74
CA GLU A 277 -5.78 -14.69 14.08
C GLU A 277 -4.54 -15.59 13.99
N PHE A 278 -3.40 -15.17 14.55
CA PHE A 278 -2.21 -16.01 14.61
C PHE A 278 -2.20 -16.87 15.88
N LEU A 279 -2.17 -18.19 15.72
CA LEU A 279 -2.14 -19.13 16.83
C LEU A 279 -0.69 -19.38 17.28
N THR A 280 -0.50 -19.58 18.58
CA THR A 280 0.81 -19.83 19.21
C THR A 280 0.76 -21.05 20.12
N VAL A 281 1.92 -21.69 20.32
CA VAL A 281 2.12 -22.71 21.35
C VAL A 281 2.91 -22.13 22.53
N ASP A 282 2.65 -22.62 23.73
CA ASP A 282 3.26 -22.12 24.99
C ASP A 282 4.70 -22.64 25.21
N ILE A 283 5.47 -22.82 24.13
CA ILE A 283 6.87 -23.27 24.17
C ILE A 283 7.73 -22.30 23.35
N LYS A 284 8.68 -21.63 24.00
CA LYS A 284 9.58 -20.66 23.36
C LYS A 284 10.75 -21.38 22.66
N GLU A 285 10.51 -21.81 21.44
CA GLU A 285 11.55 -22.29 20.53
C GLU A 285 11.45 -21.53 19.20
N SER A 286 12.57 -21.04 18.67
CA SER A 286 12.57 -20.39 17.35
C SER A 286 12.53 -21.45 16.25
N GLY A 287 11.55 -21.38 15.35
CA GLY A 287 11.44 -22.22 14.15
C GLY A 287 12.17 -21.67 12.92
N GLU A 288 12.91 -20.57 13.04
CA GLU A 288 13.64 -19.97 11.91
C GLU A 288 14.85 -20.81 11.51
N GLY A 289 14.92 -21.15 10.22
CA GLY A 289 16.03 -21.79 9.54
C GLY A 289 16.75 -20.84 8.57
N VAL A 290 17.72 -21.37 7.82
CA VAL A 290 18.52 -20.60 6.88
C VAL A 290 17.67 -20.15 5.67
N GLY A 291 17.83 -18.89 5.25
CA GLY A 291 17.15 -18.36 4.05
C GLY A 291 15.62 -18.17 4.21
N GLY A 292 15.14 -18.03 5.45
CA GLY A 292 13.72 -17.81 5.75
C GLY A 292 12.86 -19.09 5.75
N TYR A 293 13.47 -20.28 5.58
CA TYR A 293 12.79 -21.56 5.74
C TYR A 293 12.57 -21.92 7.21
N ALA A 294 11.61 -22.81 7.48
CA ALA A 294 11.45 -23.41 8.80
C ALA A 294 12.48 -24.54 9.00
N LYS A 295 12.88 -24.79 10.25
CA LYS A 295 13.64 -25.99 10.65
C LYS A 295 12.73 -27.00 11.36
N GLU A 296 13.23 -28.21 11.58
CA GLU A 296 12.56 -29.17 12.48
C GLU A 296 12.59 -28.67 13.92
N MET A 297 11.47 -28.86 14.62
CA MET A 297 11.24 -28.43 16.00
C MET A 297 11.50 -29.58 16.97
N SER A 298 11.68 -29.25 18.26
CA SER A 298 11.78 -30.24 19.33
C SER A 298 10.51 -31.10 19.46
N LYS A 299 10.65 -32.28 20.08
CA LYS A 299 9.51 -33.18 20.28
C LYS A 299 8.43 -32.53 21.16
N GLU A 300 8.86 -31.80 22.18
CA GLU A 300 7.99 -31.07 23.10
C GLU A 300 7.16 -30.00 22.35
N PHE A 301 7.79 -29.29 21.41
CA PHE A 301 7.08 -28.32 20.56
C PHE A 301 6.06 -29.02 19.64
N LEU A 302 6.44 -30.13 19.01
CA LEU A 302 5.55 -30.90 18.16
C LEU A 302 4.36 -31.44 18.95
N ASP A 303 4.55 -31.94 20.18
CA ASP A 303 3.46 -32.44 21.02
C ASP A 303 2.46 -31.31 21.35
N ALA A 304 2.94 -30.11 21.69
CA ALA A 304 2.09 -28.94 21.94
C ALA A 304 1.39 -28.42 20.66
N GLU A 305 2.08 -28.45 19.52
CA GLU A 305 1.52 -28.12 18.20
C GLU A 305 0.37 -29.08 17.84
N MET A 306 0.55 -30.37 18.06
CA MET A 306 -0.48 -31.39 17.83
C MET A 306 -1.68 -31.22 18.77
N GLU A 307 -1.47 -30.86 20.03
CA GLU A 307 -2.57 -30.55 20.96
C GLU A 307 -3.38 -29.33 20.49
N LEU A 308 -2.70 -28.27 20.05
CA LEU A 308 -3.33 -27.10 19.47
C LEU A 308 -4.19 -27.46 18.26
N PHE A 309 -3.65 -28.26 17.32
CA PHE A 309 -4.38 -28.68 16.13
C PHE A 309 -5.57 -29.58 16.46
N ALA A 310 -5.45 -30.50 17.43
CA ALA A 310 -6.58 -31.31 17.89
C ALA A 310 -7.71 -30.45 18.47
N LYS A 311 -7.37 -29.38 19.20
CA LYS A 311 -8.36 -28.44 19.74
C LYS A 311 -9.03 -27.64 18.64
N GLN A 312 -8.28 -27.16 17.66
CA GLN A 312 -8.82 -26.37 16.54
C GLN A 312 -9.67 -27.21 15.59
N ALA A 313 -9.26 -28.44 15.28
CA ALA A 313 -9.97 -29.35 14.37
C ALA A 313 -11.44 -29.58 14.77
N LYS A 314 -11.74 -29.59 16.08
CA LYS A 314 -13.12 -29.72 16.60
C LYS A 314 -14.01 -28.51 16.32
N ASP A 315 -13.44 -27.31 16.14
CA ASP A 315 -14.18 -26.05 16.00
C ASP A 315 -14.25 -25.54 14.55
N VAL A 316 -13.19 -25.76 13.77
CA VAL A 316 -13.06 -25.20 12.42
C VAL A 316 -13.82 -26.02 11.37
N ASP A 317 -14.24 -25.34 10.29
CA ASP A 317 -14.94 -25.98 9.17
C ASP A 317 -13.96 -26.47 8.11
N ILE A 318 -12.89 -25.71 7.89
CA ILE A 318 -11.93 -25.93 6.80
C ILE A 318 -10.51 -25.89 7.35
N ILE A 319 -9.67 -26.82 6.95
CA ILE A 319 -8.23 -26.82 7.24
C ILE A 319 -7.46 -26.78 5.93
N ILE A 320 -6.49 -25.87 5.82
CA ILE A 320 -5.57 -25.79 4.67
C ILE A 320 -4.16 -25.97 5.20
N THR A 321 -3.47 -27.02 4.76
CA THR A 321 -2.10 -27.32 5.20
C THR A 321 -1.10 -27.01 4.08
N SER A 322 -0.02 -26.33 4.43
CA SER A 322 1.07 -25.97 3.51
C SER A 322 2.45 -26.12 4.12
N ALA A 323 2.59 -26.96 5.15
CA ALA A 323 3.86 -27.15 5.85
C ALA A 323 4.77 -28.07 5.02
N LEU A 324 5.87 -27.52 4.52
CA LEU A 324 6.83 -28.26 3.70
C LEU A 324 8.26 -27.83 4.04
N ILE A 325 9.11 -28.82 4.29
CA ILE A 325 10.55 -28.63 4.52
C ILE A 325 11.30 -29.12 3.27
N PRO A 326 12.12 -28.27 2.62
CA PRO A 326 12.88 -28.68 1.44
C PRO A 326 13.71 -29.95 1.67
N GLY A 327 13.61 -30.91 0.76
CA GLY A 327 14.39 -32.16 0.80
C GLY A 327 13.90 -33.20 1.81
N LYS A 328 12.83 -32.94 2.55
CA LYS A 328 12.21 -33.89 3.49
C LYS A 328 10.75 -34.18 3.13
N PRO A 329 10.21 -35.34 3.52
CA PRO A 329 8.77 -35.59 3.46
C PRO A 329 7.99 -34.54 4.26
N ALA A 330 6.76 -34.25 3.84
CA ALA A 330 5.87 -33.35 4.56
C ALA A 330 5.55 -33.91 5.97
N PRO A 331 5.64 -33.09 7.04
CA PRO A 331 5.33 -33.54 8.40
C PRO A 331 3.83 -33.86 8.53
N LYS A 332 3.49 -34.94 9.24
CA LYS A 332 2.10 -35.32 9.55
C LYS A 332 1.59 -34.51 10.73
N LEU A 333 0.82 -33.46 10.43
CA LEU A 333 0.31 -32.49 11.41
C LEU A 333 -1.16 -32.70 11.75
N ILE A 334 -1.93 -33.33 10.86
CA ILE A 334 -3.34 -33.66 11.10
C ILE A 334 -3.50 -35.17 11.09
N THR A 335 -3.73 -35.75 12.28
CA THR A 335 -3.91 -37.20 12.43
C THR A 335 -5.31 -37.64 12.02
N LYS A 336 -5.48 -38.93 11.76
CA LYS A 336 -6.78 -39.54 11.48
C LYS A 336 -7.82 -39.23 12.57
N THR A 337 -7.41 -39.27 13.85
CA THR A 337 -8.30 -38.96 14.98
C THR A 337 -8.72 -37.50 15.02
N MET A 338 -7.86 -36.56 14.62
CA MET A 338 -8.24 -35.15 14.47
C MET A 338 -9.26 -34.96 13.36
N VAL A 339 -9.07 -35.61 12.21
CA VAL A 339 -10.02 -35.59 11.08
C VAL A 339 -11.40 -36.13 11.50
N GLU A 340 -11.43 -37.27 12.18
CA GLU A 340 -12.69 -37.89 12.66
C GLU A 340 -13.41 -37.02 13.71
N SER A 341 -12.70 -36.11 14.39
CA SER A 341 -13.30 -35.17 15.34
C SER A 341 -13.91 -33.92 14.69
N MET A 342 -13.66 -33.70 13.39
CA MET A 342 -14.24 -32.58 12.65
C MET A 342 -15.73 -32.81 12.37
N ARG A 343 -16.45 -31.72 12.08
CA ARG A 343 -17.87 -31.81 11.70
C ARG A 343 -18.02 -32.46 10.32
N PRO A 344 -19.02 -33.33 10.11
CA PRO A 344 -19.37 -33.79 8.77
C PRO A 344 -19.69 -32.62 7.83
N GLY A 345 -19.18 -32.66 6.61
CA GLY A 345 -19.24 -31.56 5.64
C GLY A 345 -18.04 -30.62 5.68
N SER A 346 -17.12 -30.77 6.65
CA SER A 346 -15.83 -30.08 6.67
C SER A 346 -14.95 -30.44 5.48
N VAL A 347 -13.99 -29.56 5.16
CA VAL A 347 -13.07 -29.73 4.04
C VAL A 347 -11.63 -29.56 4.49
N ILE A 348 -10.74 -30.45 4.07
CA ILE A 348 -9.31 -30.34 4.26
C ILE A 348 -8.64 -30.21 2.89
N VAL A 349 -7.78 -29.21 2.73
CA VAL A 349 -6.97 -29.01 1.53
C VAL A 349 -5.50 -29.19 1.88
N ASP A 350 -4.91 -30.26 1.36
CA ASP A 350 -3.53 -30.62 1.64
C ASP A 350 -2.61 -30.18 0.50
N LEU A 351 -2.06 -28.96 0.61
CA LEU A 351 -1.18 -28.39 -0.41
C LEU A 351 0.19 -29.10 -0.47
N ALA A 352 0.51 -29.92 0.54
CA ALA A 352 1.76 -30.68 0.61
C ALA A 352 1.61 -32.13 0.10
N ALA A 353 0.48 -32.49 -0.51
CA ALA A 353 0.17 -33.86 -0.94
C ALA A 353 1.23 -34.49 -1.87
N GLU A 354 1.89 -33.70 -2.73
CA GLU A 354 2.95 -34.19 -3.64
C GLU A 354 4.20 -34.67 -2.87
N ALA A 355 4.46 -34.10 -1.69
CA ALA A 355 5.59 -34.43 -0.83
C ALA A 355 5.23 -35.39 0.32
N GLY A 356 4.09 -36.09 0.21
CA GLY A 356 3.59 -37.04 1.19
C GLY A 356 2.37 -36.55 1.99
N GLY A 357 2.06 -35.26 1.97
CA GLY A 357 0.89 -34.64 2.61
C GLY A 357 1.02 -34.41 4.11
N ASN A 358 0.40 -33.34 4.62
CA ASN A 358 0.38 -33.05 6.05
C ASN A 358 -0.69 -33.82 6.83
N VAL A 359 -1.63 -34.45 6.12
CA VAL A 359 -2.75 -35.18 6.72
C VAL A 359 -2.55 -36.69 6.53
N GLU A 360 -2.83 -37.48 7.56
CA GLU A 360 -2.67 -38.94 7.50
C GLU A 360 -3.62 -39.63 6.51
N THR A 361 -4.82 -39.08 6.32
CA THR A 361 -5.89 -39.63 5.48
C THR A 361 -5.88 -39.08 4.06
N THR A 362 -4.96 -38.16 3.71
CA THR A 362 -4.82 -37.63 2.34
C THR A 362 -4.39 -38.74 1.38
N LYS A 363 -5.08 -38.85 0.24
CA LYS A 363 -4.67 -39.65 -0.91
C LYS A 363 -4.17 -38.74 -2.03
N PRO A 364 -2.84 -38.63 -2.26
CA PRO A 364 -2.28 -37.71 -3.25
C PRO A 364 -2.89 -37.90 -4.65
N GLY A 365 -3.15 -36.78 -5.32
CA GLY A 365 -3.73 -36.71 -6.66
C GLY A 365 -5.25 -36.84 -6.72
N THR A 366 -5.93 -37.10 -5.60
CA THR A 366 -7.37 -37.42 -5.59
C THR A 366 -8.18 -36.54 -4.64
N LEU A 367 -9.46 -36.38 -4.96
CA LEU A 367 -10.48 -35.96 -3.99
C LEU A 367 -11.00 -37.22 -3.31
N SER A 368 -10.91 -37.27 -1.99
CA SER A 368 -11.38 -38.42 -1.21
C SER A 368 -12.22 -37.96 -0.02
N TYR A 369 -12.97 -38.87 0.58
CA TYR A 369 -13.78 -38.59 1.76
C TYR A 369 -13.41 -39.55 2.88
N HIS A 370 -13.32 -39.01 4.09
CA HIS A 370 -13.09 -39.80 5.30
C HIS A 370 -13.96 -39.25 6.42
N HIS A 371 -14.80 -40.09 7.03
CA HIS A 371 -15.73 -39.71 8.10
C HIS A 371 -16.60 -38.46 7.78
N GLY A 372 -17.06 -38.34 6.53
CA GLY A 372 -17.84 -37.18 6.09
C GLY A 372 -17.06 -35.89 5.86
N VAL A 373 -15.72 -35.91 5.97
CA VAL A 373 -14.81 -34.79 5.68
C VAL A 373 -14.20 -34.97 4.28
N ALA A 374 -14.33 -33.95 3.44
CA ALA A 374 -13.73 -33.95 2.09
C ALA A 374 -12.23 -33.65 2.17
N HIS A 375 -11.41 -34.42 1.46
CA HIS A 375 -9.95 -34.27 1.40
C HIS A 375 -9.53 -33.94 -0.02
N VAL A 376 -9.09 -32.71 -0.23
CA VAL A 376 -8.52 -32.22 -1.48
C VAL A 376 -7.02 -32.48 -1.44
N GLY A 377 -6.61 -33.64 -1.99
CA GLY A 377 -5.22 -34.06 -2.10
C GLY A 377 -4.59 -33.81 -3.48
N TYR A 378 -5.13 -32.87 -4.27
CA TYR A 378 -4.65 -32.62 -5.63
C TYR A 378 -3.19 -32.15 -5.65
N THR A 379 -2.39 -32.74 -6.52
CA THR A 379 -0.96 -32.42 -6.71
C THR A 379 -0.71 -31.45 -7.87
N ASP A 380 -1.78 -31.01 -8.53
CA ASP A 380 -1.77 -30.20 -9.75
C ASP A 380 -2.54 -28.89 -9.60
N LEU A 381 -2.65 -28.34 -8.37
CA LEU A 381 -3.44 -27.13 -8.09
C LEU A 381 -3.11 -25.93 -8.99
N PRO A 382 -1.83 -25.57 -9.27
CA PRO A 382 -1.53 -24.53 -10.24
C PRO A 382 -2.05 -24.85 -11.66
N SER A 383 -2.13 -26.12 -12.04
CA SER A 383 -2.66 -26.56 -13.33
C SER A 383 -4.19 -26.48 -13.41
N ARG A 384 -4.87 -26.32 -12.27
CA ARG A 384 -6.32 -26.06 -12.19
C ARG A 384 -6.67 -24.56 -12.30
N LEU A 385 -5.65 -23.70 -12.39
CA LEU A 385 -5.78 -22.28 -12.74
C LEU A 385 -4.81 -21.94 -13.90
N PRO A 386 -4.87 -22.67 -15.03
CA PRO A 386 -3.74 -22.79 -15.96
C PRO A 386 -3.42 -21.49 -16.72
N GLY A 387 -4.42 -20.66 -17.04
CA GLY A 387 -4.19 -19.37 -17.71
C GLY A 387 -3.31 -18.44 -16.86
N GLN A 388 -3.71 -18.19 -15.61
CA GLN A 388 -2.96 -17.34 -14.69
C GLN A 388 -1.59 -17.93 -14.33
N SER A 389 -1.52 -19.25 -14.11
CA SER A 389 -0.24 -19.94 -13.83
C SER A 389 0.74 -19.81 -14.98
N SER A 390 0.27 -20.01 -16.22
CA SER A 390 1.11 -19.89 -17.41
C SER A 390 1.58 -18.45 -17.60
N SER A 391 0.72 -17.44 -17.39
CA SER A 391 1.11 -16.03 -17.47
C SER A 391 2.18 -15.64 -16.44
N LEU A 392 2.02 -16.02 -15.17
CA LEU A 392 3.02 -15.69 -14.14
C LEU A 392 4.33 -16.45 -14.34
N PHE A 393 4.27 -17.74 -14.64
CA PHE A 393 5.45 -18.54 -14.97
C PHE A 393 6.20 -17.96 -16.17
N SER A 394 5.48 -17.62 -17.24
CA SER A 394 6.01 -17.00 -18.45
C SER A 394 6.70 -15.66 -18.18
N ASN A 395 6.14 -14.84 -17.28
CA ASN A 395 6.77 -13.59 -16.85
C ASN A 395 8.06 -13.83 -16.07
N ASN A 396 8.06 -14.79 -15.12
CA ASN A 396 9.26 -15.12 -14.35
C ASN A 396 10.40 -15.60 -15.27
N VAL A 397 10.11 -16.53 -16.19
CA VAL A 397 11.09 -17.07 -17.14
C VAL A 397 11.58 -15.99 -18.11
N THR A 398 10.69 -15.14 -18.61
CA THR A 398 11.07 -14.03 -19.51
C THR A 398 11.99 -13.04 -18.81
N ASN A 399 11.66 -12.66 -17.57
CA ASN A 399 12.49 -11.78 -16.76
C ASN A 399 13.86 -12.41 -16.47
N LEU A 400 13.91 -13.72 -16.20
CA LEU A 400 15.17 -14.45 -16.00
C LEU A 400 16.02 -14.42 -17.28
N LEU A 401 15.45 -14.82 -18.42
CA LEU A 401 16.15 -14.86 -19.71
C LEU A 401 16.77 -13.50 -20.08
N LEU A 402 16.03 -12.41 -19.87
CA LEU A 402 16.50 -11.06 -20.14
C LEU A 402 17.50 -10.53 -19.09
N SER A 403 17.66 -11.22 -17.96
CA SER A 403 18.63 -10.88 -16.90
C SER A 403 19.91 -11.72 -16.96
N LEU A 404 20.03 -12.72 -17.83
CA LEU A 404 21.21 -13.62 -17.87
C LEU A 404 22.50 -12.90 -18.29
N THR A 405 22.38 -11.82 -19.06
CA THR A 405 23.50 -11.13 -19.70
C THR A 405 23.88 -9.85 -18.94
N PRO A 406 25.18 -9.50 -18.85
CA PRO A 406 25.64 -8.36 -18.04
C PRO A 406 25.03 -7.01 -18.46
N PRO A 407 24.90 -6.05 -17.52
CA PRO A 407 24.45 -4.70 -17.81
C PRO A 407 25.36 -4.04 -18.87
N GLY A 408 24.80 -3.72 -20.04
CA GLY A 408 25.52 -3.07 -21.15
C GLY A 408 25.33 -3.76 -22.51
N ASN A 409 25.02 -5.06 -22.51
CA ASN A 409 24.86 -5.86 -23.73
C ASN A 409 23.44 -6.47 -23.79
N LYS A 410 22.42 -5.62 -23.93
CA LYS A 410 20.99 -5.99 -23.83
C LYS A 410 20.41 -6.69 -25.08
N ASP A 411 21.26 -7.08 -26.02
CA ASP A 411 20.94 -7.70 -27.31
C ASP A 411 21.62 -9.07 -27.52
N HIS A 412 22.34 -9.56 -26.51
CA HIS A 412 23.04 -10.85 -26.54
C HIS A 412 22.49 -11.81 -25.48
N PHE A 413 22.47 -13.10 -25.82
CA PHE A 413 22.22 -14.22 -24.94
C PHE A 413 23.56 -14.79 -24.49
N TYR A 414 23.84 -14.63 -23.20
CA TYR A 414 25.05 -15.11 -22.56
C TYR A 414 24.72 -15.56 -21.13
N LEU A 415 25.28 -16.70 -20.72
CA LEU A 415 25.15 -17.22 -19.37
C LEU A 415 26.28 -16.66 -18.51
N ASN A 416 26.03 -15.54 -17.83
CA ASN A 416 27.04 -14.91 -16.98
C ASN A 416 27.24 -15.69 -15.66
N LEU A 417 28.28 -16.51 -15.58
CA LEU A 417 28.61 -17.28 -14.37
C LEU A 417 28.99 -16.40 -13.16
N GLU A 418 29.36 -15.14 -13.38
CA GLU A 418 29.61 -14.16 -12.30
C GLU A 418 28.32 -13.65 -11.66
N ASP A 419 27.17 -13.83 -12.34
CA ASP A 419 25.87 -13.46 -11.78
C ASP A 419 25.39 -14.56 -10.80
N GLU A 420 25.16 -14.16 -9.55
CA GLU A 420 24.74 -15.06 -8.48
C GLU A 420 23.44 -15.83 -8.77
N VAL A 421 22.50 -15.23 -9.52
CA VAL A 421 21.23 -15.88 -9.89
C VAL A 421 21.48 -16.93 -10.96
N VAL A 422 22.30 -16.60 -11.96
CA VAL A 422 22.68 -17.53 -13.03
C VAL A 422 23.46 -18.69 -12.44
N ARG A 423 24.48 -18.41 -11.62
CA ARG A 423 25.30 -19.45 -10.98
C ARG A 423 24.48 -20.34 -10.04
N GLY A 424 23.54 -19.76 -9.31
CA GLY A 424 22.66 -20.48 -8.38
C GLY A 424 21.68 -21.42 -9.09
N SER A 425 21.12 -20.97 -10.21
CA SER A 425 20.11 -21.73 -10.98
C SER A 425 20.70 -22.66 -12.05
N LEU A 426 21.94 -22.46 -12.49
CA LEU A 426 22.61 -23.31 -13.49
C LEU A 426 23.13 -24.60 -12.85
N VAL A 427 22.54 -25.74 -13.26
CA VAL A 427 22.86 -27.08 -12.77
C VAL A 427 23.90 -27.78 -13.64
N LEU A 428 23.70 -27.73 -14.96
CA LEU A 428 24.65 -28.23 -15.96
C LEU A 428 25.17 -27.04 -16.77
N HIS A 429 26.48 -26.93 -16.94
CA HIS A 429 27.10 -26.00 -17.86
C HIS A 429 27.90 -26.78 -18.89
N GLU A 430 27.51 -26.73 -20.16
CA GLU A 430 28.09 -27.52 -21.25
C GLU A 430 28.17 -29.04 -20.93
N GLY A 431 27.18 -29.54 -20.19
CA GLY A 431 27.11 -30.92 -19.70
C GLY A 431 27.91 -31.21 -18.43
N GLN A 432 28.72 -30.28 -17.92
CA GLN A 432 29.40 -30.44 -16.64
C GLN A 432 28.45 -30.10 -15.49
N LEU A 433 28.36 -31.00 -14.50
CA LEU A 433 27.57 -30.76 -13.29
C LEU A 433 28.28 -29.75 -12.39
N ILE A 434 27.66 -28.58 -12.20
CA ILE A 434 28.18 -27.50 -11.36
C ILE A 434 27.27 -27.20 -10.15
N TRP A 435 26.23 -28.00 -9.94
CA TRP A 435 25.38 -27.97 -8.75
C TRP A 435 25.91 -28.93 -7.67
N PRO A 436 25.84 -28.58 -6.37
CA PRO A 436 25.30 -27.33 -5.81
C PRO A 436 26.24 -26.12 -6.00
N PRO A 437 25.71 -24.89 -6.04
CA PRO A 437 26.53 -23.69 -6.12
C PRO A 437 27.41 -23.53 -4.86
N PRO A 438 28.56 -22.85 -4.95
CA PRO A 438 29.38 -22.52 -3.78
C PRO A 438 28.52 -21.74 -2.78
N ALA A 439 28.72 -21.99 -1.49
CA ALA A 439 28.02 -21.23 -0.46
C ALA A 439 28.36 -19.73 -0.65
N PRO A 440 27.35 -18.84 -0.74
CA PRO A 440 27.61 -17.41 -0.85
C PRO A 440 28.42 -16.95 0.38
N PRO A 441 29.36 -16.00 0.22
CA PRO A 441 30.06 -15.42 1.36
C PRO A 441 29.00 -14.90 2.33
N LYS A 442 29.07 -15.36 3.60
CA LYS A 442 28.12 -14.94 4.64
C LYS A 442 28.03 -13.41 4.60
N PRO A 443 26.86 -12.82 4.33
CA PRO A 443 26.68 -11.39 4.53
C PRO A 443 27.08 -11.11 5.98
N ALA A 444 28.00 -10.17 6.19
CA ALA A 444 28.30 -9.70 7.53
C ALA A 444 26.96 -9.28 8.14
N THR A 445 26.54 -9.98 9.19
CA THR A 445 25.40 -9.57 10.01
C THR A 445 25.61 -8.10 10.31
N PRO A 446 24.74 -7.20 9.81
CA PRO A 446 24.83 -5.80 10.17
C PRO A 446 24.87 -5.75 11.70
N PRO A 447 25.82 -5.03 12.32
CA PRO A 447 25.77 -4.85 13.76
C PRO A 447 24.37 -4.35 14.10
N PRO A 448 23.70 -4.96 15.09
CA PRO A 448 22.32 -4.63 15.41
C PRO A 448 22.26 -3.12 15.62
N LYS A 449 21.55 -2.41 14.73
CA LYS A 449 21.20 -1.02 15.00
C LYS A 449 20.59 -1.01 16.39
N PRO A 450 21.01 -0.13 17.32
CA PRO A 450 20.38 -0.02 18.61
C PRO A 450 18.90 0.25 18.36
N THR A 451 18.10 -0.78 18.59
CA THR A 451 16.66 -0.70 18.54
C THR A 451 16.30 0.34 19.61
N PRO A 452 15.64 1.46 19.29
CA PRO A 452 15.01 2.25 20.34
C PRO A 452 14.18 1.26 21.17
N PRO A 453 14.24 1.30 22.52
CA PRO A 453 13.60 0.29 23.34
C PRO A 453 12.16 0.09 22.87
N LYS A 454 11.90 -1.07 22.28
CA LYS A 454 10.55 -1.48 21.93
C LYS A 454 9.75 -1.39 23.23
N PRO A 455 8.54 -0.79 23.22
CA PRO A 455 7.62 -1.01 24.31
C PRO A 455 7.53 -2.52 24.51
N VAL A 456 7.89 -3.00 25.69
CA VAL A 456 7.75 -4.41 26.05
C VAL A 456 6.25 -4.67 26.04
N VAL A 457 5.72 -5.15 24.91
CA VAL A 457 4.38 -5.71 24.87
C VAL A 457 4.52 -7.08 25.51
N VAL A 458 4.32 -7.10 26.82
CA VAL A 458 4.02 -8.32 27.56
C VAL A 458 2.88 -9.00 26.81
N ALA A 459 3.11 -10.23 26.35
CA ALA A 459 2.08 -11.08 25.78
C ALA A 459 0.84 -10.97 26.67
N ALA A 460 -0.30 -10.57 26.09
CA ALA A 460 -1.53 -10.44 26.84
C ALA A 460 -1.91 -11.84 27.35
N GLN A 461 -1.52 -12.13 28.59
CA GLN A 461 -2.06 -13.25 29.36
C GLN A 461 -3.59 -13.15 29.25
N ALA A 462 -4.26 -14.29 29.06
CA ALA A 462 -5.73 -14.35 29.09
C ALA A 462 -6.19 -13.52 30.30
N PRO A 463 -7.02 -12.48 30.09
CA PRO A 463 -7.17 -11.45 31.07
C PRO A 463 -7.75 -12.07 32.34
N THR A 464 -6.94 -12.09 33.41
CA THR A 464 -7.36 -12.55 34.73
C THR A 464 -8.62 -11.79 35.15
N PRO A 465 -9.48 -12.36 36.02
CA PRO A 465 -10.66 -11.65 36.53
C PRO A 465 -10.33 -10.25 37.08
N GLU A 466 -9.15 -10.09 37.68
CA GLU A 466 -8.63 -8.80 38.14
C GLU A 466 -8.26 -7.85 36.98
N SER A 467 -7.61 -8.34 35.93
CA SER A 467 -7.28 -7.52 34.75
C SER A 467 -8.52 -7.16 33.92
N LEU A 468 -9.53 -8.03 33.86
CA LEU A 468 -10.85 -7.74 33.29
C LEU A 468 -11.57 -6.67 34.10
N PHE A 469 -11.56 -6.78 35.43
CA PHE A 469 -12.11 -5.77 36.32
C PHE A 469 -11.38 -4.43 36.16
N ARG A 470 -10.03 -4.41 36.15
CA ARG A 470 -9.25 -3.17 35.95
C ARG A 470 -9.47 -2.57 34.56
N GLY A 471 -9.56 -3.39 33.51
CA GLY A 471 -9.85 -2.95 32.15
C GLY A 471 -11.26 -2.34 32.03
N LYS A 472 -12.26 -3.02 32.59
CA LYS A 472 -13.63 -2.51 32.69
C LYS A 472 -13.72 -1.26 33.55
N LEU A 473 -13.07 -1.24 34.72
CA LEU A 473 -13.02 -0.07 35.59
C LEU A 473 -12.38 1.12 34.90
N ARG A 474 -11.28 0.93 34.17
CA ARG A 474 -10.63 1.99 33.39
C ARG A 474 -11.53 2.50 32.27
N SER A 475 -12.21 1.61 31.55
CA SER A 475 -13.20 2.00 30.54
C SER A 475 -14.37 2.76 31.16
N THR A 476 -14.93 2.26 32.27
CA THR A 476 -16.06 2.88 32.97
C THR A 476 -15.68 4.24 33.54
N LEU A 477 -14.49 4.37 34.16
CA LEU A 477 -13.97 5.64 34.64
C LEU A 477 -13.70 6.60 33.47
N GLY A 478 -13.16 6.12 32.35
CA GLY A 478 -12.99 6.93 31.14
C GLY A 478 -14.32 7.45 30.60
N THR A 479 -15.33 6.59 30.53
CA THR A 479 -16.70 6.98 30.16
C THR A 479 -17.32 7.94 31.17
N ALA A 480 -17.15 7.70 32.47
CA ALA A 480 -17.65 8.58 33.53
C ALA A 480 -16.99 9.97 33.47
N VAL A 481 -15.67 10.03 33.24
CA VAL A 481 -14.95 11.30 33.02
C VAL A 481 -15.44 11.99 31.76
N GLY A 482 -15.65 11.27 30.66
CA GLY A 482 -16.19 11.84 29.42
C GLY A 482 -17.58 12.43 29.61
N LEU A 483 -18.51 11.66 30.21
CA LEU A 483 -19.89 12.12 30.47
C LEU A 483 -19.93 13.26 31.50
N SER A 484 -19.17 13.17 32.59
CA SER A 484 -19.10 14.24 33.59
C SER A 484 -18.44 15.48 33.02
N GLY A 485 -17.45 15.33 32.15
CA GLY A 485 -16.82 16.43 31.41
C GLY A 485 -17.81 17.17 30.52
N LEU A 486 -18.69 16.44 29.81
CA LEU A 486 -19.77 17.06 29.02
C LEU A 486 -20.74 17.86 29.90
N VAL A 487 -21.15 17.31 31.04
CA VAL A 487 -21.99 18.04 32.01
C VAL A 487 -21.25 19.26 32.58
N GLY A 488 -19.95 19.12 32.87
CA GLY A 488 -19.09 20.22 33.34
C GLY A 488 -18.94 21.35 32.33
N LEU A 489 -18.80 21.03 31.04
CA LEU A 489 -18.85 22.04 29.97
C LEU A 489 -20.21 22.74 29.90
N GLY A 490 -21.30 22.02 30.19
CA GLY A 490 -22.63 22.61 30.35
C GLY A 490 -22.72 23.59 31.52
N LEU A 491 -22.15 23.24 32.68
CA LEU A 491 -22.10 24.13 33.85
C LEU A 491 -21.26 25.39 33.60
N GLY A 492 -20.20 25.28 32.79
CA GLY A 492 -19.37 26.40 32.36
C GLY A 492 -19.90 27.16 31.14
N SER A 493 -21.07 26.81 30.62
CA SER A 493 -21.65 27.43 29.42
C SER A 493 -22.13 28.85 29.72
N PRO A 494 -21.61 29.88 29.02
CA PRO A 494 -22.07 31.27 29.23
C PRO A 494 -23.40 31.56 28.54
N SER A 495 -23.81 30.76 27.54
CA SER A 495 -25.06 30.94 26.80
C SER A 495 -25.48 29.68 26.03
N PRO A 496 -26.76 29.54 25.63
CA PRO A 496 -27.22 28.43 24.79
C PRO A 496 -26.46 28.29 23.47
N ALA A 497 -25.93 29.39 22.92
CA ALA A 497 -25.14 29.38 21.69
C ALA A 497 -23.87 28.53 21.83
N PHE A 498 -23.21 28.55 22.99
CA PHE A 498 -22.05 27.70 23.26
C PHE A 498 -22.42 26.22 23.23
N THR A 499 -23.54 25.84 23.86
CA THR A 499 -24.02 24.45 23.88
C THR A 499 -24.44 23.96 22.49
N ASN A 500 -25.07 24.82 21.68
CA ASN A 500 -25.39 24.51 20.29
C ASN A 500 -24.11 24.29 19.46
N MET A 501 -23.11 25.16 19.60
CA MET A 501 -21.82 25.02 18.92
C MET A 501 -21.08 23.75 19.36
N LEU A 502 -21.09 23.42 20.66
CA LEU A 502 -20.49 22.19 21.19
C LEU A 502 -21.17 20.93 20.63
N THR A 503 -22.49 20.98 20.45
CA THR A 503 -23.26 19.88 19.84
C THR A 503 -22.87 19.68 18.39
N THR A 504 -22.83 20.77 17.60
CA THR A 504 -22.38 20.73 16.20
C THR A 504 -20.95 20.24 16.09
N PHE A 505 -20.05 20.71 16.97
CA PHE A 505 -18.66 20.25 17.04
C PHE A 505 -18.59 18.73 17.31
N GLY A 506 -19.30 18.23 18.32
CA GLY A 506 -19.32 16.80 18.64
C GLY A 506 -19.83 15.92 17.50
N LEU A 507 -20.95 16.29 16.88
CA LEU A 507 -21.51 15.57 15.73
C LEU A 507 -20.57 15.64 14.51
N SER A 508 -20.00 16.82 14.22
CA SER A 508 -19.04 16.98 13.12
C SER A 508 -17.77 16.15 13.34
N GLY A 509 -17.33 15.97 14.59
CA GLY A 509 -16.20 15.11 14.95
C GLY A 509 -16.48 13.63 14.66
N ILE A 510 -17.69 13.15 14.97
CA ILE A 510 -18.12 11.78 14.65
C ILE A 510 -18.19 11.58 13.13
N VAL A 511 -18.80 12.53 12.41
CA VAL A 511 -18.89 12.49 10.94
C VAL A 511 -17.48 12.49 10.34
N GLY A 512 -16.59 13.38 10.80
CA GLY A 512 -15.21 13.46 10.35
C GLY A 512 -14.43 12.16 10.60
N TYR A 513 -14.57 11.56 11.78
CA TYR A 513 -13.96 10.27 12.12
C TYR A 513 -14.34 9.19 11.10
N HIS A 514 -15.63 8.97 10.88
CA HIS A 514 -16.08 7.93 9.94
C HIS A 514 -15.74 8.25 8.48
N THR A 515 -15.78 9.53 8.10
CA THR A 515 -15.51 9.94 6.72
C THR A 515 -14.03 9.73 6.36
N VAL A 516 -13.10 10.06 7.26
CA VAL A 516 -11.66 9.87 7.02
C VAL A 516 -11.28 8.38 7.02
N TRP A 517 -11.85 7.58 7.92
CA TRP A 517 -11.62 6.13 7.94
C TRP A 517 -12.10 5.41 6.67
N GLY A 518 -13.03 6.00 5.94
CA GLY A 518 -13.52 5.47 4.66
C GLY A 518 -12.62 5.77 3.45
N VAL A 519 -11.56 6.56 3.60
CA VAL A 519 -10.68 6.96 2.48
C VAL A 519 -9.81 5.80 2.02
N THR A 520 -9.65 5.63 0.70
CA THR A 520 -8.75 4.59 0.15
C THR A 520 -7.29 4.91 0.53
N PRO A 521 -6.48 3.94 1.02
CA PRO A 521 -5.10 4.21 1.46
C PRO A 521 -4.20 4.90 0.43
N ALA A 522 -4.38 4.58 -0.86
CA ALA A 522 -3.63 5.22 -1.96
C ALA A 522 -3.92 6.72 -2.11
N LEU A 523 -5.03 7.21 -1.53
CA LEU A 523 -5.49 8.59 -1.61
C LEU A 523 -5.22 9.40 -0.33
N HIS A 524 -4.42 8.88 0.61
CA HIS A 524 -4.05 9.63 1.82
C HIS A 524 -3.27 10.92 1.54
N SER A 525 -2.39 10.94 0.53
CA SER A 525 -1.68 12.18 0.18
C SER A 525 -2.61 13.23 -0.43
N PRO A 526 -3.49 12.90 -1.39
CA PRO A 526 -4.58 13.79 -1.80
C PRO A 526 -5.52 14.21 -0.67
N LEU A 527 -5.80 13.32 0.29
CA LEU A 527 -6.61 13.65 1.48
C LEU A 527 -5.96 14.78 2.27
N MET A 528 -4.67 14.68 2.57
CA MET A 528 -3.92 15.74 3.25
C MET A 528 -4.01 17.07 2.49
N SER A 529 -3.93 17.02 1.17
CA SER A 529 -4.05 18.21 0.31
C SER A 529 -5.47 18.82 0.33
N VAL A 530 -6.53 17.99 0.20
CA VAL A 530 -7.93 18.44 0.30
C VAL A 530 -8.21 19.06 1.66
N THR A 531 -7.82 18.39 2.75
CA THR A 531 -8.06 18.92 4.09
C THR A 531 -7.34 20.23 4.32
N ASN A 532 -6.16 20.39 3.72
CA ASN A 532 -5.44 21.65 3.74
C ASN A 532 -6.12 22.73 2.88
N ALA A 533 -6.66 22.40 1.71
CA ALA A 533 -7.42 23.35 0.90
C ALA A 533 -8.69 23.86 1.64
N VAL A 534 -9.44 22.92 2.23
CA VAL A 534 -10.67 23.20 2.99
C VAL A 534 -10.39 23.99 4.26
N SER A 535 -9.27 23.73 4.95
CA SER A 535 -8.91 24.50 6.16
C SER A 535 -8.66 25.98 5.90
N GLY A 536 -8.47 26.39 4.63
CA GLY A 536 -8.48 27.78 4.22
C GLY A 536 -9.79 28.52 4.50
N ILE A 537 -10.85 27.83 4.92
CA ILE A 537 -12.07 28.46 5.45
C ILE A 537 -11.83 29.36 6.67
N THR A 538 -10.63 29.34 7.27
CA THR A 538 -10.18 30.37 8.23
C THR A 538 -10.34 31.80 7.70
N ALA A 539 -10.41 32.00 6.37
CA ALA A 539 -10.78 33.26 5.75
C ALA A 539 -12.11 33.84 6.29
N VAL A 540 -13.08 33.01 6.67
CA VAL A 540 -14.35 33.46 7.26
C VAL A 540 -14.11 34.27 8.54
N GLY A 541 -13.21 33.82 9.42
CA GLY A 541 -12.87 34.54 10.64
C GLY A 541 -12.16 35.87 10.36
N GLY A 542 -11.32 35.92 9.32
CA GLY A 542 -10.71 37.16 8.85
C GLY A 542 -11.75 38.13 8.29
N LEU A 543 -12.67 37.67 7.44
CA LEU A 543 -13.72 38.51 6.85
C LEU A 543 -14.61 39.16 7.90
N LEU A 544 -15.02 38.42 8.94
CA LEU A 544 -15.85 38.95 10.03
C LEU A 544 -15.18 40.08 10.83
N LEU A 545 -13.84 40.17 10.80
CA LEU A 545 -13.06 41.16 11.54
C LEU A 545 -12.45 42.24 10.64
N MET A 546 -12.63 42.14 9.33
CA MET A 546 -12.26 43.19 8.39
C MET A 546 -13.28 44.33 8.48
N GLY A 547 -12.79 45.57 8.41
CA GLY A 547 -13.62 46.76 8.48
C GLY A 547 -12.87 48.00 7.99
N GLY A 548 -13.58 49.13 7.93
CA GLY A 548 -13.13 50.35 7.25
C GLY A 548 -13.63 50.42 5.83
N ASP A 549 -12.86 51.10 4.96
CA ASP A 549 -13.19 51.32 3.56
C ASP A 549 -12.24 50.52 2.65
N TYR A 550 -11.57 51.17 1.70
CA TYR A 550 -10.58 50.52 0.83
C TYR A 550 -9.35 50.00 1.57
N LEU A 551 -9.00 50.65 2.70
CA LEU A 551 -7.84 50.33 3.50
C LEU A 551 -8.25 50.09 4.97
N PRO A 552 -7.59 49.14 5.66
CA PRO A 552 -7.86 48.91 7.07
C PRO A 552 -7.54 50.17 7.91
N PRO A 553 -8.43 50.57 8.83
CA PRO A 553 -8.27 51.80 9.62
C PRO A 553 -7.33 51.61 10.82
N GLY A 554 -7.13 50.36 11.28
CA GLY A 554 -6.37 50.05 12.47
C GLY A 554 -5.69 48.69 12.41
N LEU A 555 -4.80 48.45 13.37
CA LEU A 555 -4.02 47.21 13.47
C LEU A 555 -4.91 45.94 13.46
N PRO A 556 -6.03 45.84 14.21
CA PRO A 556 -6.85 44.64 14.19
C PRO A 556 -7.39 44.32 12.79
N GLN A 557 -7.83 45.32 12.03
CA GLN A 557 -8.33 45.14 10.67
C GLN A 557 -7.21 44.81 9.69
N TYR A 558 -5.97 45.28 9.91
CA TYR A 558 -4.79 44.83 9.14
C TYR A 558 -4.46 43.36 9.41
N LEU A 559 -4.57 42.91 10.66
CA LEU A 559 -4.38 41.51 11.03
C LEU A 559 -5.47 40.62 10.40
N ALA A 560 -6.73 41.09 10.41
CA ALA A 560 -7.86 40.41 9.77
C ALA A 560 -7.69 40.32 8.25
N ALA A 561 -7.33 41.42 7.57
CA ALA A 561 -7.04 41.43 6.14
C ALA A 561 -5.87 40.50 5.78
N SER A 562 -4.83 40.47 6.60
CA SER A 562 -3.70 39.53 6.45
C SER A 562 -4.16 38.08 6.61
N ALA A 563 -4.99 37.79 7.63
CA ALA A 563 -5.53 36.44 7.84
C ALA A 563 -6.37 35.96 6.65
N THR A 564 -7.22 36.83 6.10
CA THR A 564 -8.03 36.57 4.89
C THR A 564 -7.12 36.30 3.68
N LEU A 565 -6.09 37.12 3.46
CA LEU A 565 -5.14 36.96 2.36
C LEU A 565 -4.39 35.62 2.46
N LEU A 566 -3.83 35.29 3.63
CA LEU A 566 -3.09 34.03 3.85
C LEU A 566 -4.00 32.81 3.68
N SER A 567 -5.22 32.88 4.19
CA SER A 567 -6.22 31.83 4.03
C SER A 567 -6.59 31.65 2.56
N ALA A 568 -6.74 32.74 1.80
CA ALA A 568 -7.03 32.69 0.37
C ALA A 568 -5.86 32.11 -0.46
N ILE A 569 -4.60 32.39 -0.10
CA ILE A 569 -3.42 31.73 -0.68
C ILE A 569 -3.52 30.21 -0.48
N ASN A 570 -3.87 29.79 0.72
CA ASN A 570 -4.05 28.38 1.04
C ASN A 570 -5.21 27.73 0.26
N ILE A 571 -6.34 28.42 0.09
CA ILE A 571 -7.47 27.94 -0.75
C ILE A 571 -7.02 27.73 -2.19
N GLY A 572 -6.50 28.79 -2.84
CA GLY A 572 -6.13 28.73 -4.26
C GLY A 572 -5.01 27.73 -4.53
N GLY A 573 -4.02 27.67 -3.65
CA GLY A 573 -2.93 26.71 -3.75
C GLY A 573 -3.35 25.27 -3.46
N GLY A 574 -4.10 25.05 -2.39
CA GLY A 574 -4.52 23.73 -1.93
C GLY A 574 -5.41 23.00 -2.94
N PHE A 575 -6.41 23.67 -3.52
CA PHE A 575 -7.29 23.05 -4.52
C PHE A 575 -6.57 22.74 -5.84
N VAL A 576 -5.58 23.57 -6.23
CA VAL A 576 -4.75 23.31 -7.41
C VAL A 576 -3.79 22.13 -7.17
N VAL A 577 -3.10 22.08 -6.04
CA VAL A 577 -2.25 20.94 -5.66
C VAL A 577 -3.07 19.66 -5.62
N THR A 578 -4.24 19.71 -4.98
CA THR A 578 -5.16 18.57 -4.91
C THR A 578 -5.52 18.08 -6.31
N GLN A 579 -5.96 18.96 -7.21
CA GLN A 579 -6.35 18.58 -8.56
C GLN A 579 -5.19 17.87 -9.27
N ARG A 580 -3.98 18.43 -9.20
CA ARG A 580 -2.79 17.85 -9.83
C ARG A 580 -2.47 16.47 -9.28
N MET A 581 -2.56 16.28 -7.96
CA MET A 581 -2.34 14.96 -7.33
C MET A 581 -3.40 13.94 -7.78
N LEU A 582 -4.65 14.37 -7.91
CA LEU A 582 -5.75 13.51 -8.34
C LEU A 582 -5.68 13.15 -9.83
N ASP A 583 -5.17 14.04 -10.68
CA ASP A 583 -5.03 13.79 -12.11
C ASP A 583 -3.93 12.75 -12.42
N MET A 584 -2.93 12.58 -11.54
CA MET A 584 -1.93 11.50 -11.66
C MET A 584 -2.55 10.10 -11.59
N PHE A 585 -3.74 10.00 -11.03
CA PHE A 585 -4.48 8.77 -10.85
C PHE A 585 -5.43 8.46 -12.01
N LYS A 586 -5.48 9.33 -13.03
CA LYS A 586 -6.28 9.13 -14.25
C LYS A 586 -5.50 8.28 -15.24
N ARG A 587 -6.11 7.19 -15.73
CA ARG A 587 -5.48 6.32 -16.73
C ARG A 587 -5.82 6.83 -18.14
N PRO A 588 -4.94 6.63 -19.13
CA PRO A 588 -5.24 6.96 -20.52
C PRO A 588 -6.45 6.22 -21.10
N THR A 589 -6.81 5.08 -20.51
CA THR A 589 -7.95 4.24 -20.93
C THR A 589 -9.23 4.52 -20.17
N ASP A 590 -9.24 5.46 -19.22
CA ASP A 590 -10.46 5.83 -18.51
C ASP A 590 -11.42 6.62 -19.42
N PRO A 591 -12.75 6.46 -19.26
CA PRO A 591 -13.73 7.24 -20.02
C PRO A 591 -13.53 8.75 -19.81
N PRO A 592 -13.97 9.60 -20.75
CA PRO A 592 -14.00 11.03 -20.55
C PRO A 592 -14.82 11.38 -19.29
N GLU A 593 -14.22 12.19 -18.41
CA GLU A 593 -14.90 12.72 -17.23
C GLU A 593 -15.51 14.09 -17.54
N TYR A 594 -16.73 14.33 -17.09
CA TYR A 594 -17.48 15.58 -17.32
C TYR A 594 -17.65 16.39 -16.03
N ASN A 595 -16.58 16.52 -15.25
CA ASN A 595 -16.61 17.15 -13.92
C ASN A 595 -17.08 18.62 -13.96
N TYR A 596 -16.96 19.31 -15.11
CA TYR A 596 -17.50 20.66 -15.30
C TYR A 596 -19.02 20.74 -15.11
N LEU A 597 -19.76 19.63 -15.26
CA LEU A 597 -21.21 19.58 -15.01
C LEU A 597 -21.57 19.85 -13.54
N TYR A 598 -20.65 19.63 -12.61
CA TYR A 598 -20.83 20.04 -11.22
C TYR A 598 -20.86 21.57 -11.03
N GLY A 599 -20.57 22.35 -12.08
CA GLY A 599 -20.89 23.77 -12.12
C GLY A 599 -22.40 24.07 -12.05
N VAL A 600 -23.25 23.14 -12.49
CA VAL A 600 -24.73 23.29 -12.42
C VAL A 600 -25.22 23.37 -10.97
N PRO A 601 -24.95 22.39 -10.08
CA PRO A 601 -25.35 22.51 -8.68
C PRO A 601 -24.67 23.67 -7.95
N ALA A 602 -23.42 24.02 -8.32
CA ALA A 602 -22.73 25.18 -7.77
C ALA A 602 -23.48 26.50 -8.11
N ALA A 603 -23.82 26.68 -9.39
CA ALA A 603 -24.56 27.85 -9.85
C ALA A 603 -25.98 27.90 -9.27
N ALA A 604 -26.64 26.75 -9.11
CA ALA A 604 -27.95 26.68 -8.45
C ALA A 604 -27.85 27.12 -6.98
N LEU A 605 -26.88 26.60 -6.22
CA LEU A 605 -26.70 26.95 -4.81
C LEU A 605 -26.35 28.43 -4.63
N LEU A 606 -25.34 28.92 -5.34
CA LEU A 606 -24.90 30.31 -5.22
C LEU A 606 -25.90 31.29 -5.84
N GLY A 607 -26.58 30.90 -6.92
CA GLY A 607 -27.60 31.71 -7.59
C GLY A 607 -28.86 31.85 -6.76
N THR A 608 -29.34 30.78 -6.13
CA THR A 608 -30.50 30.83 -5.21
C THR A 608 -30.19 31.64 -3.96
N TYR A 609 -29.01 31.45 -3.38
CA TYR A 609 -28.54 32.28 -2.26
C TYR A 609 -28.42 33.76 -2.65
N GLY A 610 -27.73 34.06 -3.77
CA GLY A 610 -27.54 35.42 -4.26
C GLY A 610 -28.86 36.12 -4.59
N TYR A 611 -29.82 35.40 -5.20
CA TYR A 611 -31.17 35.91 -5.39
C TYR A 611 -31.84 36.26 -4.06
N GLY A 612 -31.77 35.38 -3.06
CA GLY A 612 -32.34 35.64 -1.73
C GLY A 612 -31.73 36.86 -1.05
N VAL A 613 -30.41 37.05 -1.18
CA VAL A 613 -29.70 38.23 -0.68
C VAL A 613 -30.15 39.51 -1.40
N LEU A 614 -30.23 39.49 -2.73
CA LEU A 614 -30.63 40.64 -3.54
C LEU A 614 -32.11 40.99 -3.39
N SER A 615 -32.98 39.99 -3.27
CA SER A 615 -34.44 40.19 -3.17
C SER A 615 -34.87 40.70 -1.80
N SER A 616 -34.14 40.32 -0.75
CA SER A 616 -34.54 40.60 0.63
C SER A 616 -33.76 41.77 1.24
N GLY A 617 -32.66 42.22 0.63
CA GLY A 617 -31.92 43.42 1.05
C GLY A 617 -31.46 43.32 2.52
N SER A 618 -31.80 44.31 3.33
CA SER A 618 -31.51 44.29 4.78
C SER A 618 -32.48 43.44 5.61
N ALA A 619 -33.53 42.88 5.00
CA ALA A 619 -34.52 42.01 5.64
C ALA A 619 -34.29 40.52 5.31
N ILE A 620 -33.06 40.12 5.00
CA ILE A 620 -32.70 38.72 4.76
C ILE A 620 -32.94 37.90 6.03
N PRO A 621 -33.63 36.75 5.94
CA PRO A 621 -33.74 35.83 7.07
C PRO A 621 -32.38 35.22 7.43
N ASP A 622 -32.02 35.23 8.71
CA ASP A 622 -30.79 34.59 9.22
C ASP A 622 -30.69 33.10 8.81
N ASP A 623 -31.84 32.42 8.73
CA ASP A 623 -31.96 31.04 8.30
C ASP A 623 -31.38 30.79 6.89
N LEU A 624 -31.39 31.79 6.01
CA LEU A 624 -30.81 31.67 4.67
C LEU A 624 -29.28 31.50 4.74
N HIS A 625 -28.61 32.29 5.60
CA HIS A 625 -27.17 32.16 5.83
C HIS A 625 -26.85 30.81 6.48
N GLN A 626 -27.62 30.41 7.50
CA GLN A 626 -27.41 29.14 8.21
C GLN A 626 -27.61 27.93 7.30
N ALA A 627 -28.65 27.93 6.45
CA ALA A 627 -28.87 26.87 5.47
C ALA A 627 -27.73 26.79 4.44
N THR A 628 -27.19 27.94 4.03
CA THR A 628 -26.05 27.99 3.10
C THR A 628 -24.77 27.49 3.76
N TYR A 629 -24.52 27.80 5.03
CA TYR A 629 -23.41 27.23 5.80
C TYR A 629 -23.53 25.71 5.95
N LEU A 630 -24.76 25.19 6.16
CA LEU A 630 -25.00 23.75 6.20
C LEU A 630 -24.69 23.10 4.85
N ALA A 631 -25.19 23.66 3.75
CA ALA A 631 -24.91 23.18 2.40
C ALA A 631 -23.40 23.19 2.08
N ALA A 632 -22.72 24.28 2.44
CA ALA A 632 -21.27 24.41 2.34
C ALA A 632 -20.53 23.31 3.11
N SER A 633 -20.94 23.08 4.37
CA SER A 633 -20.35 22.05 5.23
C SER A 633 -20.54 20.64 4.68
N LEU A 634 -21.74 20.34 4.17
CA LEU A 634 -22.03 19.05 3.54
C LEU A 634 -21.20 18.83 2.28
N CYS A 635 -20.96 19.88 1.49
CA CYS A 635 -20.07 19.82 0.34
C CYS A 635 -18.62 19.53 0.75
N CYS A 636 -18.13 20.16 1.82
CA CYS A 636 -16.80 19.88 2.39
C CYS A 636 -16.68 18.44 2.94
N ILE A 637 -17.72 17.91 3.59
CA ILE A 637 -17.77 16.49 4.01
C ILE A 637 -17.76 15.58 2.78
N GLY A 638 -18.56 15.91 1.76
CA GLY A 638 -18.60 15.21 0.47
C GLY A 638 -17.25 15.22 -0.24
N ALA A 639 -16.49 16.30 -0.10
CA ALA A 639 -15.14 16.43 -0.64
C ALA A 639 -14.23 15.32 -0.15
N ILE A 640 -14.25 15.04 1.16
CA ILE A 640 -13.46 13.97 1.80
C ILE A 640 -14.07 12.60 1.48
N THR A 641 -15.40 12.46 1.59
CA THR A 641 -16.12 11.20 1.35
C THR A 641 -15.84 10.64 -0.04
N ALA A 642 -15.74 11.52 -1.04
CA ALA A 642 -15.45 11.13 -2.42
C ALA A 642 -14.05 10.49 -2.60
N LEU A 643 -13.10 10.67 -1.67
CA LEU A 643 -11.80 9.99 -1.67
C LEU A 643 -11.88 8.53 -1.20
N SER A 644 -13.07 8.02 -0.86
CA SER A 644 -13.30 6.59 -0.57
C SER A 644 -13.08 5.69 -1.79
N SER A 645 -13.09 6.22 -3.00
CA SER A 645 -12.79 5.47 -4.22
C SER A 645 -12.04 6.32 -5.23
N GLN A 646 -11.15 5.66 -5.98
CA GLN A 646 -10.47 6.25 -7.12
C GLN A 646 -11.44 6.82 -8.15
N LYS A 647 -12.60 6.19 -8.38
CA LYS A 647 -13.54 6.64 -9.41
C LYS A 647 -14.22 7.97 -9.05
N SER A 648 -14.47 8.21 -7.77
CA SER A 648 -15.22 9.37 -7.28
C SER A 648 -14.33 10.53 -6.86
N CYS A 649 -13.03 10.32 -6.61
CA CYS A 649 -12.29 11.30 -5.83
C CYS A 649 -12.04 12.65 -6.53
N ARG A 650 -12.11 12.72 -7.87
CA ARG A 650 -12.04 14.02 -8.58
C ARG A 650 -13.27 14.89 -8.31
N ILE A 651 -14.45 14.26 -8.17
CA ILE A 651 -15.68 14.95 -7.73
C ILE A 651 -15.47 15.55 -6.34
N GLY A 652 -14.69 14.88 -5.49
CA GLY A 652 -14.33 15.38 -4.16
C GLY A 652 -13.69 16.76 -4.19
N ASN A 653 -12.74 16.98 -5.09
CA ASN A 653 -12.09 18.30 -5.23
C ASN A 653 -13.09 19.39 -5.64
N VAL A 654 -14.02 19.06 -6.54
CA VAL A 654 -15.07 20.00 -6.99
C VAL A 654 -16.05 20.32 -5.87
N LEU A 655 -16.52 19.32 -5.13
CA LEU A 655 -17.40 19.52 -3.97
C LEU A 655 -16.71 20.37 -2.90
N GLY A 656 -15.41 20.18 -2.68
CA GLY A 656 -14.63 21.02 -1.76
C GLY A 656 -14.62 22.48 -2.20
N MET A 657 -14.40 22.76 -3.49
CA MET A 657 -14.45 24.13 -4.03
C MET A 657 -15.84 24.77 -3.88
N ILE A 658 -16.90 24.01 -4.16
CA ILE A 658 -18.29 24.46 -3.95
C ILE A 658 -18.53 24.78 -2.47
N GLY A 659 -18.10 23.91 -1.56
CA GLY A 659 -18.26 24.11 -0.13
C GLY A 659 -17.57 25.37 0.37
N VAL A 660 -16.29 25.54 0.06
CA VAL A 660 -15.52 26.71 0.52
C VAL A 660 -16.05 28.01 -0.09
N SER A 661 -16.32 28.05 -1.41
CA SER A 661 -16.87 29.24 -2.06
C SER A 661 -18.24 29.63 -1.49
N SER A 662 -19.12 28.66 -1.24
CA SER A 662 -20.44 28.91 -0.65
C SER A 662 -20.34 29.44 0.77
N GLY A 663 -19.42 28.91 1.59
CA GLY A 663 -19.19 29.43 2.94
C GLY A 663 -18.65 30.87 2.97
N LEU A 664 -17.76 31.21 2.04
CA LEU A 664 -17.26 32.59 1.89
C LEU A 664 -18.36 33.54 1.42
N MET A 665 -19.16 33.15 0.42
CA MET A 665 -20.28 33.96 -0.05
C MET A 665 -21.37 34.13 1.01
N ALA A 666 -21.67 33.07 1.78
CA ALA A 666 -22.58 33.14 2.92
C ALA A 666 -22.13 34.22 3.91
N THR A 667 -20.82 34.25 4.22
CA THR A 667 -20.23 35.22 5.13
C THR A 667 -20.25 36.64 4.59
N LEU A 668 -19.92 36.85 3.32
CA LEU A 668 -20.00 38.18 2.69
C LEU A 668 -21.43 38.71 2.67
N GLY A 669 -22.42 37.84 2.39
CA GLY A 669 -23.83 38.23 2.41
C GLY A 669 -24.36 38.48 3.82
N LEU A 670 -23.81 37.82 4.85
CA LEU A 670 -24.14 38.09 6.25
C LEU A 670 -23.61 39.46 6.71
N ILE A 671 -22.40 39.83 6.28
CA ILE A 671 -21.77 41.11 6.67
C ILE A 671 -22.43 42.31 5.96
N GLN A 672 -22.87 42.13 4.70
CA GLN A 672 -23.35 43.21 3.83
C GLN A 672 -22.41 44.43 3.80
N PRO A 673 -21.13 44.27 3.43
CA PRO A 673 -20.15 45.34 3.53
C PRO A 673 -20.44 46.48 2.52
N SER A 674 -19.95 47.68 2.84
CA SER A 674 -19.94 48.81 1.89
C SER A 674 -19.18 48.44 0.61
N PRO A 675 -19.45 49.10 -0.54
CA PRO A 675 -18.73 48.84 -1.79
C PRO A 675 -17.21 48.92 -1.64
N GLU A 676 -16.73 49.83 -0.81
CA GLU A 676 -15.31 50.04 -0.51
C GLU A 676 -14.71 48.84 0.25
N LEU A 677 -15.36 48.41 1.33
CA LEU A 677 -14.95 47.25 2.12
C LEU A 677 -15.09 45.94 1.33
N MET A 678 -16.14 45.82 0.51
CA MET A 678 -16.33 44.69 -0.42
C MET A 678 -15.16 44.60 -1.41
N THR A 679 -14.69 45.75 -1.91
CA THR A 679 -13.53 45.82 -2.80
C THR A 679 -12.27 45.34 -2.08
N GLN A 680 -12.05 45.77 -0.84
CA GLN A 680 -10.94 45.31 0.00
C GLN A 680 -10.97 43.80 0.24
N MET A 681 -12.11 43.27 0.69
CA MET A 681 -12.32 41.84 0.95
C MET A 681 -12.09 41.00 -0.32
N THR A 682 -12.66 41.43 -1.45
CA THR A 682 -12.51 40.76 -2.74
C THR A 682 -11.07 40.79 -3.22
N ALA A 683 -10.36 41.92 -3.04
CA ALA A 683 -8.95 42.03 -3.39
C ALA A 683 -8.08 41.07 -2.58
N CYS A 684 -8.32 40.92 -1.27
CA CYS A 684 -7.62 39.94 -0.43
C CYS A 684 -7.91 38.50 -0.86
N LEU A 685 -9.19 38.15 -1.09
CA LEU A 685 -9.60 36.80 -1.49
C LEU A 685 -9.07 36.42 -2.88
N MET A 686 -9.31 37.25 -3.89
CA MET A 686 -8.87 36.98 -5.26
C MET A 686 -7.35 37.05 -5.38
N GLY A 687 -6.72 38.08 -4.79
CA GLY A 687 -5.28 38.24 -4.82
C GLY A 687 -4.57 37.06 -4.18
N GLY A 688 -5.02 36.63 -2.99
CA GLY A 688 -4.47 35.47 -2.30
C GLY A 688 -4.65 34.19 -3.12
N ALA A 689 -5.86 33.90 -3.58
CA ALA A 689 -6.14 32.70 -4.36
C ALA A 689 -5.32 32.62 -5.65
N LEU A 690 -5.11 33.75 -6.33
CA LEU A 690 -4.26 33.82 -7.53
C LEU A 690 -2.79 33.55 -7.21
N ILE A 691 -2.26 34.13 -6.14
CA ILE A 691 -0.87 33.88 -5.69
C ILE A 691 -0.68 32.40 -5.36
N GLY A 692 -1.57 31.83 -4.55
CA GLY A 692 -1.53 30.43 -4.15
C GLY A 692 -1.64 29.48 -5.34
N GLY A 693 -2.61 29.73 -6.22
CA GLY A 693 -2.83 28.92 -7.42
C GLY A 693 -1.65 29.01 -8.40
N TYR A 694 -1.04 30.18 -8.56
CA TYR A 694 0.15 30.35 -9.40
C TYR A 694 1.35 29.59 -8.83
N ALA A 695 1.63 29.72 -7.53
CA ALA A 695 2.69 28.97 -6.86
C ALA A 695 2.48 27.45 -6.99
N ALA A 696 1.26 26.98 -6.75
CA ALA A 696 0.86 25.58 -6.87
C ALA A 696 0.94 25.03 -8.30
N LYS A 697 0.80 25.86 -9.35
CA LYS A 697 0.99 25.42 -10.75
C LYS A 697 2.45 25.25 -11.14
N LYS A 698 3.35 26.04 -10.54
CA LYS A 698 4.78 26.05 -10.91
C LYS A 698 5.61 24.95 -10.27
N ILE A 699 5.14 24.36 -9.17
CA ILE A 699 5.90 23.36 -8.43
C ILE A 699 5.94 22.01 -9.15
N GLU A 700 7.04 21.26 -9.02
CA GLU A 700 7.13 19.91 -9.55
C GLU A 700 6.28 18.93 -8.74
N VAL A 701 5.92 17.79 -9.36
CA VAL A 701 5.06 16.78 -8.72
C VAL A 701 5.76 16.13 -7.52
N THR A 702 7.08 16.00 -7.57
CA THR A 702 7.93 15.49 -6.48
C THR A 702 7.95 16.40 -5.26
N ASP A 703 7.66 17.69 -5.45
CA ASP A 703 7.72 18.72 -4.40
C ASP A 703 6.35 19.08 -3.80
N LEU A 704 5.29 18.35 -4.21
CA LEU A 704 3.92 18.58 -3.71
C LEU A 704 3.80 18.39 -2.18
N PRO A 705 4.47 17.42 -1.52
CA PRO A 705 4.42 17.29 -0.07
C PRO A 705 4.98 18.51 0.69
N GLN A 706 6.07 19.09 0.20
CA GLN A 706 6.67 20.32 0.73
C GLN A 706 5.67 21.46 0.64
N MET A 707 5.01 21.60 -0.51
CA MET A 707 4.04 22.66 -0.72
C MET A 707 2.84 22.55 0.24
N VAL A 708 2.38 21.33 0.51
CA VAL A 708 1.31 21.10 1.50
C VAL A 708 1.75 21.53 2.90
N ALA A 709 2.98 21.21 3.32
CA ALA A 709 3.52 21.67 4.59
C ALA A 709 3.60 23.21 4.66
N LEU A 710 4.09 23.86 3.60
CA LEU A 710 4.14 25.32 3.54
C LEU A 710 2.75 25.95 3.65
N PHE A 711 1.76 25.44 2.92
CA PHE A 711 0.40 25.96 2.96
C PHE A 711 -0.28 25.77 4.32
N HIS A 712 -0.03 24.66 5.02
CA HIS A 712 -0.54 24.45 6.38
C HIS A 712 0.02 25.51 7.36
N SER A 713 1.25 25.98 7.16
CA SER A 713 1.80 27.07 7.97
C SER A 713 0.99 28.36 7.86
N LEU A 714 0.43 28.65 6.67
CA LEU A 714 -0.40 29.84 6.43
C LEU A 714 -1.71 29.78 7.21
N VAL A 715 -2.29 28.59 7.38
CA VAL A 715 -3.50 28.36 8.20
C VAL A 715 -3.20 28.64 9.67
N GLY A 716 -2.04 28.16 10.17
CA GLY A 716 -1.59 28.44 11.52
C GLY A 716 -1.39 29.95 11.77
N ALA A 717 -0.75 30.65 10.82
CA ALA A 717 -0.60 32.10 10.88
C ALA A 717 -1.95 32.83 10.86
N ALA A 718 -2.85 32.47 9.94
CA ALA A 718 -4.18 33.07 9.85
C ALA A 718 -4.99 32.88 11.15
N ALA A 719 -4.91 31.71 11.78
CA ALA A 719 -5.57 31.46 13.07
C ALA A 719 -5.04 32.36 14.19
N VAL A 720 -3.71 32.53 14.29
CA VAL A 720 -3.08 33.45 15.26
C VAL A 720 -3.55 34.88 15.03
N LEU A 721 -3.46 35.35 13.78
CA LEU A 721 -3.86 36.71 13.41
C LEU A 721 -5.33 36.97 13.72
N THR A 722 -6.21 36.01 13.42
CA THR A 722 -7.65 36.09 13.71
C THR A 722 -7.93 36.15 15.21
N CYS A 723 -7.30 35.28 16.01
CA CYS A 723 -7.52 35.25 17.46
C CYS A 723 -7.03 36.54 18.14
N VAL A 724 -5.87 37.06 17.72
CA VAL A 724 -5.32 38.31 18.24
C VAL A 724 -6.19 39.49 17.81
N ALA A 725 -6.60 39.55 16.54
CA ALA A 725 -7.50 40.60 16.05
C ALA A 725 -8.83 40.60 16.81
N ASN A 726 -9.46 39.42 16.96
CA ASN A 726 -10.73 39.27 17.69
C ASN A 726 -10.60 39.77 19.13
N TYR A 727 -9.52 39.40 19.82
CA TYR A 727 -9.28 39.88 21.18
C TYR A 727 -9.13 41.41 21.23
N MET A 728 -8.43 42.01 20.26
CA MET A 728 -8.23 43.46 20.23
C MET A 728 -9.52 44.23 19.95
N VAL A 729 -10.44 43.67 19.15
CA VAL A 729 -11.73 44.29 18.81
C VAL A 729 -12.76 44.11 19.92
N GLU A 730 -12.99 42.87 20.34
CA GLU A 730 -14.14 42.52 21.20
C GLU A 730 -13.86 42.69 22.69
N ALA A 731 -12.61 42.48 23.14
CA ALA A 731 -12.32 42.49 24.58
C ALA A 731 -12.55 43.84 25.27
N PRO A 732 -12.22 45.00 24.67
CA PRO A 732 -12.52 46.31 25.28
C PRO A 732 -14.02 46.52 25.51
N GLU A 733 -14.85 46.19 24.53
CA GLU A 733 -16.31 46.35 24.60
C GLU A 733 -16.92 45.40 25.63
N MET A 734 -16.52 44.13 25.62
CA MET A 734 -16.99 43.15 26.59
C MET A 734 -16.48 43.40 28.02
N MET A 735 -15.31 44.04 28.20
CA MET A 735 -14.85 44.48 29.53
C MET A 735 -15.66 45.65 30.07
N ALA A 736 -16.22 46.48 29.19
CA ALA A 736 -17.07 47.61 29.57
C ALA A 736 -18.50 47.17 29.95
N ASN A 737 -18.94 45.98 29.55
CA ASN A 737 -20.27 45.44 29.87
C ASN A 737 -20.20 44.33 30.94
N PRO A 738 -20.66 44.57 32.19
CA PRO A 738 -20.67 43.57 33.25
C PRO A 738 -21.45 42.29 32.92
N GLU A 739 -22.50 42.38 32.09
CA GLU A 739 -23.31 41.22 31.69
C GLU A 739 -22.58 40.32 30.68
N ALA A 740 -21.58 40.85 29.98
CA ALA A 740 -20.78 40.12 29.00
C ALA A 740 -19.60 39.34 29.65
N TYR A 741 -19.43 39.40 30.97
CA TYR A 741 -18.28 38.81 31.65
C TYR A 741 -18.08 37.30 31.36
N GLY A 742 -19.18 36.53 31.33
CA GLY A 742 -19.12 35.09 30.99
C GLY A 742 -18.66 34.85 29.54
N ALA A 743 -19.21 35.62 28.60
CA ALA A 743 -18.81 35.56 27.19
C ALA A 743 -17.35 36.00 26.99
N LEU A 744 -16.90 37.03 27.71
CA LEU A 744 -15.52 37.48 27.71
C LEU A 744 -14.55 36.38 28.16
N GLN A 745 -14.86 35.65 29.24
CA GLN A 745 -14.00 34.57 29.72
C GLN A 745 -13.91 33.42 28.70
N LEU A 746 -15.03 33.06 28.08
CA LEU A 746 -15.03 32.08 27.00
C LEU A 746 -14.20 32.56 25.80
N MET A 747 -14.42 33.79 25.33
CA MET A 747 -13.70 34.38 24.21
C MET A 747 -12.19 34.41 24.48
N LYS A 748 -11.76 34.81 25.68
CA LYS A 748 -10.35 34.79 26.10
C LYS A 748 -9.76 33.40 26.04
N THR A 749 -10.49 32.41 26.56
CA THR A 749 -10.06 31.01 26.58
C THR A 749 -9.89 30.47 25.16
N VAL A 750 -10.87 30.70 24.29
CA VAL A 750 -10.85 30.26 22.89
C VAL A 750 -9.75 30.98 22.11
N ALA A 751 -9.60 32.30 22.27
CA ALA A 751 -8.55 33.08 21.61
C ALA A 751 -7.15 32.63 22.03
N TYR A 752 -6.95 32.32 23.32
CA TYR A 752 -5.68 31.78 23.82
C TYR A 752 -5.37 30.42 23.20
N LEU A 753 -6.31 29.48 23.24
CA LEU A 753 -6.14 28.15 22.66
C LEU A 753 -5.92 28.21 21.15
N GLY A 754 -6.69 29.02 20.43
CA GLY A 754 -6.54 29.22 18.99
C GLY A 754 -5.19 29.82 18.62
N THR A 755 -4.70 30.81 19.39
CA THR A 755 -3.36 31.39 19.21
C THR A 755 -2.27 30.35 19.47
N TYR A 756 -2.39 29.56 20.53
CA TYR A 756 -1.41 28.54 20.88
C TYR A 756 -1.33 27.44 19.81
N ILE A 757 -2.48 26.88 19.42
CA ILE A 757 -2.56 25.85 18.39
C ILE A 757 -2.06 26.40 17.05
N GLY A 758 -2.50 27.60 16.65
CA GLY A 758 -2.06 28.25 15.42
C GLY A 758 -0.56 28.51 15.38
N GLY A 759 0.05 28.93 16.50
CA GLY A 759 1.49 29.14 16.62
C GLY A 759 2.29 27.84 16.48
N ILE A 760 1.82 26.75 17.07
CA ILE A 760 2.42 25.41 16.90
C ILE A 760 2.32 24.98 15.43
N THR A 761 1.14 25.12 14.82
CA THR A 761 0.91 24.74 13.42
C THR A 761 1.80 25.53 12.47
N LEU A 762 1.90 26.85 12.67
CA LEU A 762 2.77 27.73 11.88
C LEU A 762 4.24 27.28 11.97
N THR A 763 4.78 27.22 13.18
CA THR A 763 6.20 26.94 13.39
C THR A 763 6.57 25.50 13.05
N GLY A 764 5.75 24.53 13.43
CA GLY A 764 5.95 23.12 13.13
C GLY A 764 5.93 22.84 11.63
N SER A 765 4.99 23.46 10.90
CA SER A 765 4.87 23.27 9.45
C SER A 765 6.02 23.94 8.67
N LEU A 766 6.54 25.09 9.13
CA LEU A 766 7.72 25.71 8.55
C LEU A 766 8.99 24.86 8.74
N VAL A 767 9.17 24.27 9.93
CA VAL A 767 10.29 23.35 10.18
C VAL A 767 10.15 22.08 9.32
N ALA A 768 8.93 21.53 9.21
CA ALA A 768 8.66 20.39 8.34
C ALA A 768 8.96 20.71 6.87
N PHE A 769 8.55 21.88 6.38
CA PHE A 769 8.89 22.36 5.04
C PHE A 769 10.41 22.44 4.83
N GLY A 770 11.14 23.10 5.74
CA GLY A 770 12.60 23.23 5.61
C GLY A 770 13.34 21.89 5.67
N LYS A 771 12.87 20.92 6.47
CA LYS A 771 13.41 19.56 6.46
C LYS A 771 13.16 18.84 5.14
N LEU A 772 11.94 18.94 4.60
CA LEU A 772 11.59 18.30 3.32
C LEU A 772 12.27 18.97 2.10
N GLN A 773 12.68 20.24 2.21
CA GLN A 773 13.51 20.94 1.22
C GLN A 773 15.00 20.64 1.36
N GLY A 774 15.42 19.91 2.41
CA GLY A 774 16.83 19.64 2.70
C GLY A 774 17.61 20.83 3.28
N GLU A 775 16.93 21.90 3.69
CA GLU A 775 17.55 23.05 4.35
C GLU A 775 17.90 22.76 5.82
N PHE A 776 17.16 21.83 6.45
CA PHE A 776 17.44 21.35 7.82
C PHE A 776 17.70 19.85 7.85
N PRO A 777 18.63 19.37 8.72
CA PRO A 777 18.83 17.95 8.92
C PRO A 777 17.60 17.29 9.56
N PHE A 778 17.33 16.04 9.17
CA PHE A 778 16.23 15.23 9.69
C PHE A 778 16.43 14.84 11.16
#